data_AF-A0A7N8XSB7-F1
#
_entry.id   AF-A0A7N8XSB7-F1
#
_cell.length_a   1.000
_cell.length_b   1.000
_cell.length_c   1.000
_cell.angle_alpha   90.00
_cell.angle_beta   90.00
_cell.angle_gamma   90.00
#
_symmetry.space_group_name_H-M   'P 1'
#
loop_
_entity.id
_entity.type
_entity.pdbx_description
1 polymer ?
#
loop_
_entity_poly.entity_id
_entity_poly.type
_entity_poly.pdbx_seq_one_letter_code
_entity_poly.pdbx_strand_id
1 'polypeptide(L)'
;MAERAQQPPAKRLCCRPGYGATCRQGQRAAGAPCGGSAATQGESSKTQSPESLLDISARKVAEKWPFQRVEERFERIPEPVQRRIVYWSFPRSEREICMYSSFNTGGEEVGSSGESSDETRLPFRRGIGLLEGGCVDNVLQVGFHLSGTVREPATSSEPELVCNVSVSFDRCKITAVTCSCGNKDIFYCAHVVALSLYRVRKPEQVKLRLPISETLLQMNRDQLQKFVQYLITVHHTEVLPTAQKLADEIMSQNSEINQVHGAPDPTAGASVDDENCWHLDEEQVQEQVKIFLSQGGYHGSGKQLNLLFSKVREMLKMRDSNGARMLTLITDQFMGDPRLALWRQQGTTMTDKYRQLWDELGALWMCIVLNPHCKPEQKALWLRQLRRWNGVDVCPLEDGNHGGELTNLTNALPQDQPGNPDSLTRPHRTVFTRAIEACDLHWQDPHLQHIISEDHCTHYCYHDNIDSSLFDARGWPLWHEHVPTACARVDALRSHGYPREALRLAIAIVNTLRRQQQKQLEFFRSHKKELLHKGITSVTNMEGWVGHPLDPIGTLFSTLTETGCRPSGCSDDRRADRPPLPVFAAQRFLEEGESFMSLAVETALIGLGQQRVMPDGLYAQEKVCRNEEQLLAKLQEVELDDSLRKVFRKQAVLLLEAGPYSGLGELIYRESVPMHTFAKYLFTSLLPHDAELAYKIALRAMRLPVLESTAASGDLSRPHHLVSVVPNRYPRWFTLSHIETQQCELASTMLTAAKGDARKLQTVLESIQKNIHSSSHIFKLAQDAFKIATLMDSLPDITLLKVSLELGLQVMRMTLSTLNWRRREMVRWLVTCATEVGVFALDSIMQNWFTLFTPTEATSVVATTVMSNSTIVRLHLDCHQQENLANSARTLALQCAMKDPQNCALSALTLCEKDHIAFETAYQIVLDAAATGMNYTQLFTIARYMEHRGYPMRAYKLATLAMTHLNLSYNQDTHPAINDVLWACALSHSLGKNELAAVIPLVVKSVKCATVLSDILRRCTLSTPGMVALHSRRNSGKLMSLDKAPLRQLLDATIGAYINTTHSRLTHISPRHYSEFIEFLSKARETFLLAHDGHIQFTQFIDNLKQIYKGKKKLMMLVRERFG
;
A
#
# COMPACT_ATOMS: atom_id res chain seq x y z
N MET A 1 -70.46 -6.66 51.38
CA MET A 1 -71.85 -6.26 51.73
C MET A 1 -72.24 -5.11 50.81
N ALA A 2 -73.48 -5.18 50.33
CA ALA A 2 -74.14 -4.38 49.29
C ALA A 2 -74.19 -2.86 49.61
N GLU A 3 -74.59 -1.92 48.77
CA GLU A 3 -75.50 -1.91 47.61
C GLU A 3 -75.55 -0.50 46.97
N ARG A 4 -76.17 -0.42 45.79
CA ARG A 4 -76.93 0.70 45.17
C ARG A 4 -76.31 1.46 43.99
N ALA A 5 -76.63 0.91 42.82
CA ALA A 5 -76.84 1.60 41.57
C ALA A 5 -78.19 2.37 41.52
N GLN A 6 -78.22 3.47 40.77
CA GLN A 6 -79.43 4.10 40.23
C GLN A 6 -79.20 4.41 38.73
N GLN A 7 -80.06 3.86 37.86
CA GLN A 7 -80.42 4.37 36.52
C GLN A 7 -81.59 5.39 36.66
N PRO A 8 -82.27 5.96 35.61
CA PRO A 8 -82.16 5.94 34.12
C PRO A 8 -82.29 7.40 33.50
N PRO A 9 -82.62 7.72 32.20
CA PRO A 9 -83.30 6.91 31.17
C PRO A 9 -82.96 7.01 29.66
N ALA A 10 -83.47 5.95 29.01
CA ALA A 10 -83.86 5.70 27.62
C ALA A 10 -84.11 6.87 26.65
N LYS A 11 -83.85 6.61 25.35
CA LYS A 11 -84.79 6.92 24.26
C LYS A 11 -84.87 5.77 23.23
N ARG A 12 -86.11 5.40 22.95
CA ARG A 12 -86.60 4.34 22.05
C ARG A 12 -87.26 4.99 20.82
N LEU A 13 -87.23 4.25 19.70
CA LEU A 13 -88.27 4.06 18.66
C LEU A 13 -88.50 5.09 17.52
N CYS A 14 -88.33 4.54 16.31
CA CYS A 14 -89.24 4.45 15.15
C CYS A 14 -89.71 5.71 14.38
N CYS A 15 -89.49 5.71 13.05
CA CYS A 15 -90.50 5.37 12.00
C CYS A 15 -90.02 5.70 10.56
N ARG A 16 -90.30 4.78 9.64
CA ARG A 16 -90.30 4.86 8.15
C ARG A 16 -91.45 5.78 7.62
N PRO A 17 -91.79 5.90 6.31
CA PRO A 17 -91.05 5.91 5.00
C PRO A 17 -91.56 6.97 3.96
N GLY A 18 -90.77 7.23 2.90
CA GLY A 18 -91.23 7.27 1.48
C GLY A 18 -91.93 8.52 0.89
N TYR A 19 -91.47 8.92 -0.31
CA TYR A 19 -92.17 9.38 -1.56
C TYR A 19 -91.07 10.01 -2.45
N GLY A 20 -90.64 9.45 -3.60
CA GLY A 20 -91.33 9.24 -4.90
C GLY A 20 -91.09 10.48 -5.79
N ALA A 21 -90.76 10.47 -7.09
CA ALA A 21 -90.67 9.51 -8.20
C ALA A 21 -89.95 10.28 -9.37
N THR A 22 -89.27 9.72 -10.40
CA THR A 22 -89.79 8.96 -11.56
C THR A 22 -88.66 8.78 -12.61
N CYS A 23 -88.64 7.60 -13.26
CA CYS A 23 -88.35 7.31 -14.70
C CYS A 23 -87.03 7.80 -15.37
N ARG A 24 -86.32 7.03 -16.20
CA ARG A 24 -86.74 6.00 -17.18
C ARG A 24 -85.55 5.13 -17.68
N GLN A 25 -85.90 3.95 -18.19
CA GLN A 25 -85.07 2.86 -18.75
C GLN A 25 -84.59 3.09 -20.21
N GLY A 26 -83.59 2.29 -20.61
CA GLY A 26 -83.34 1.82 -22.00
C GLY A 26 -81.92 1.22 -22.16
N GLN A 27 -81.68 -0.08 -21.94
CA GLN A 27 -81.74 -1.25 -22.86
C GLN A 27 -80.70 -1.33 -24.01
N ARG A 28 -79.96 -2.46 -24.00
CA ARG A 28 -79.41 -3.30 -25.12
C ARG A 28 -78.22 -2.75 -25.94
N ALA A 29 -77.29 -3.54 -26.50
CA ALA A 29 -77.00 -4.99 -26.53
C ALA A 29 -75.55 -5.19 -27.03
N ALA A 30 -75.00 -6.38 -26.79
CA ALA A 30 -73.67 -6.83 -27.21
C ALA A 30 -73.58 -7.20 -28.71
N GLY A 31 -72.37 -7.13 -29.25
CA GLY A 31 -71.98 -7.70 -30.56
C GLY A 31 -70.47 -7.65 -30.78
N ALA A 32 -69.78 -8.77 -30.57
CA ALA A 32 -68.44 -9.09 -31.12
C ALA A 32 -68.59 -9.54 -32.61
N PRO A 33 -67.54 -9.85 -33.43
CA PRO A 33 -66.16 -10.19 -33.05
C PRO A 33 -65.00 -9.83 -34.05
N CYS A 34 -63.78 -10.25 -33.68
CA CYS A 34 -62.62 -10.67 -34.52
C CYS A 34 -61.64 -9.64 -35.12
N GLY A 35 -60.33 -9.92 -34.89
CA GLY A 35 -59.25 -9.69 -35.87
C GLY A 35 -58.08 -8.85 -35.38
N GLY A 36 -57.04 -9.48 -34.83
CA GLY A 36 -55.84 -8.79 -34.32
C GLY A 36 -54.82 -8.41 -35.39
N SER A 37 -54.03 -7.37 -35.09
CA SER A 37 -52.57 -7.34 -35.23
C SER A 37 -52.01 -6.04 -34.65
N ALA A 38 -50.80 -6.16 -34.12
CA ALA A 38 -50.07 -5.23 -33.26
C ALA A 38 -50.02 -3.78 -33.74
N ALA A 39 -50.32 -2.85 -32.82
CA ALA A 39 -49.88 -1.47 -32.89
C ALA A 39 -49.74 -0.91 -31.47
N THR A 40 -48.52 -0.50 -31.15
CA THR A 40 -48.12 0.43 -30.10
C THR A 40 -49.02 1.68 -30.07
N GLN A 41 -49.86 1.81 -29.05
CA GLN A 41 -50.56 3.04 -28.66
C GLN A 41 -50.64 3.01 -27.12
N GLY A 42 -50.00 3.93 -26.39
CA GLY A 42 -50.36 5.34 -26.38
C GLY A 42 -51.26 5.55 -25.17
N GLU A 43 -50.65 5.79 -23.99
CA GLU A 43 -51.39 6.17 -22.78
C GLU A 43 -52.24 7.39 -23.09
N SER A 44 -53.56 7.20 -23.08
CA SER A 44 -54.51 8.30 -23.17
C SER A 44 -54.29 9.24 -21.99
N SER A 45 -53.91 10.47 -22.30
CA SER A 45 -53.88 11.61 -21.40
C SER A 45 -55.21 11.73 -20.65
N LYS A 46 -55.29 11.21 -19.42
CA LYS A 46 -56.34 11.57 -18.47
C LYS A 46 -56.08 13.00 -18.03
N THR A 47 -56.85 13.93 -18.59
CA THR A 47 -57.11 15.27 -18.06
C THR A 47 -57.22 15.20 -16.53
N GLN A 48 -56.26 15.82 -15.82
CA GLN A 48 -56.21 15.84 -14.35
C GLN A 48 -57.38 16.67 -13.79
N SER A 49 -58.51 16.01 -13.52
CA SER A 49 -59.40 16.46 -12.47
C SER A 49 -58.64 16.40 -11.13
N PRO A 50 -58.67 17.43 -10.28
CA PRO A 50 -58.07 17.34 -8.96
C PRO A 50 -58.67 16.16 -8.20
N GLU A 51 -57.83 15.47 -7.43
CA GLU A 51 -58.29 14.35 -6.59
C GLU A 51 -59.32 14.83 -5.56
N SER A 52 -60.15 13.89 -5.08
CA SER A 52 -61.17 14.23 -4.08
C SER A 52 -60.54 14.77 -2.80
N LEU A 53 -61.22 15.67 -2.10
CA LEU A 53 -60.77 16.15 -0.77
C LEU A 53 -60.57 14.99 0.20
N LEU A 54 -61.40 13.94 0.09
CA LEU A 54 -61.27 12.71 0.85
C LEU A 54 -59.91 12.04 0.60
N ASP A 55 -59.49 11.91 -0.66
CA ASP A 55 -58.22 11.31 -1.03
C ASP A 55 -57.01 12.11 -0.58
N ILE A 56 -57.06 13.42 -0.78
CA ILE A 56 -55.98 14.33 -0.37
C ILE A 56 -55.82 14.27 1.16
N SER A 57 -56.94 14.30 1.90
CA SER A 57 -56.93 14.25 3.36
C SER A 57 -56.49 12.89 3.88
N ALA A 58 -57.07 11.80 3.36
CA ALA A 58 -56.72 10.43 3.75
C ALA A 58 -55.25 10.14 3.49
N ARG A 59 -54.70 10.60 2.36
CA ARG A 59 -53.27 10.50 2.08
C ARG A 59 -52.40 11.23 3.10
N LYS A 60 -52.77 12.45 3.47
CA LYS A 60 -52.00 13.23 4.44
C LYS A 60 -52.04 12.63 5.85
N VAL A 61 -53.17 12.02 6.22
CA VAL A 61 -53.31 11.26 7.46
C VAL A 61 -52.44 10.01 7.39
N ALA A 62 -52.57 9.21 6.33
CA ALA A 62 -51.80 8.00 6.11
C ALA A 62 -50.29 8.27 6.14
N GLU A 63 -49.79 9.37 5.57
CA GLU A 63 -48.35 9.70 5.60
C GLU A 63 -47.79 10.04 7.00
N LYS A 64 -48.63 10.51 7.93
CA LYS A 64 -48.14 11.17 9.16
C LYS A 64 -48.54 10.47 10.45
N TRP A 65 -49.73 9.88 10.51
CA TRP A 65 -50.33 9.42 11.76
C TRP A 65 -50.59 7.91 11.72
N PRO A 66 -50.24 7.18 12.80
CA PRO A 66 -50.66 5.78 12.94
C PRO A 66 -52.18 5.73 13.05
N PHE A 67 -52.78 4.66 12.52
CA PHE A 67 -54.24 4.56 12.44
C PHE A 67 -54.92 4.52 13.81
N GLN A 68 -54.28 3.88 14.80
CA GLN A 68 -54.77 3.84 16.19
C GLN A 68 -55.09 5.24 16.73
N ARG A 69 -54.25 6.25 16.43
CA ARG A 69 -54.49 7.63 16.88
C ARG A 69 -55.74 8.26 16.24
N VAL A 70 -56.14 7.79 15.05
CA VAL A 70 -57.39 8.21 14.40
C VAL A 70 -58.58 7.54 15.08
N GLU A 71 -58.47 6.25 15.41
CA GLU A 71 -59.51 5.49 16.12
C GLU A 71 -59.76 6.02 17.53
N GLU A 72 -58.71 6.31 18.30
CA GLU A 72 -58.83 6.85 19.67
C GLU A 72 -59.46 8.25 19.70
N ARG A 73 -59.33 9.02 18.62
CA ARG A 73 -59.84 10.39 18.56
C ARG A 73 -61.31 10.48 18.19
N PHE A 74 -61.86 9.48 17.50
CA PHE A 74 -63.21 9.53 16.96
C PHE A 74 -63.98 8.25 17.27
N GLU A 75 -65.10 8.37 17.99
CA GLU A 75 -65.96 7.23 18.37
C GLU A 75 -66.49 6.42 17.18
N ARG A 76 -66.65 7.04 16.00
CA ARG A 76 -67.11 6.35 14.79
C ARG A 76 -66.52 6.98 13.53
N ILE A 77 -65.64 6.24 12.86
CA ILE A 77 -65.06 6.65 11.57
C ILE A 77 -65.89 6.01 10.44
N PRO A 78 -66.37 6.78 9.45
CA PRO A 78 -67.09 6.22 8.31
C PRO A 78 -66.21 5.24 7.51
N GLU A 79 -66.78 4.09 7.12
CA GLU A 79 -66.10 3.04 6.33
C GLU A 79 -65.37 3.59 5.08
N PRO A 80 -65.95 4.51 4.28
CA PRO A 80 -65.25 5.07 3.12
C PRO A 80 -63.97 5.84 3.50
N VAL A 81 -63.94 6.48 4.68
CA VAL A 81 -62.79 7.23 5.17
C VAL A 81 -61.70 6.27 5.63
N GLN A 82 -62.05 5.28 6.46
CA GLN A 82 -61.12 4.24 6.91
C GLN A 82 -60.47 3.53 5.71
N ARG A 83 -61.29 3.12 4.73
CA ARG A 83 -60.84 2.42 3.52
C ARG A 83 -59.84 3.24 2.70
N ARG A 84 -60.03 4.56 2.60
CA ARG A 84 -59.08 5.43 1.90
C ARG A 84 -57.81 5.67 2.69
N ILE A 85 -57.88 5.82 4.02
CA ILE A 85 -56.66 5.91 4.85
C ILE A 85 -55.82 4.66 4.67
N VAL A 86 -56.41 3.48 4.87
CA VAL A 86 -55.74 2.18 4.69
C VAL A 86 -55.16 2.01 3.28
N TYR A 87 -55.88 2.45 2.25
CA TYR A 87 -55.40 2.41 0.87
C TYR A 87 -54.13 3.26 0.66
N TRP A 88 -54.09 4.46 1.23
CA TRP A 88 -52.98 5.41 1.08
C TRP A 88 -51.79 5.11 1.99
N SER A 89 -51.94 4.22 2.98
CA SER A 89 -50.88 3.84 3.92
C SER A 89 -49.82 2.92 3.33
N PHE A 90 -50.02 2.33 2.14
CA PHE A 90 -49.00 1.53 1.46
C PHE A 90 -47.96 2.43 0.74
N PRO A 91 -46.66 2.08 0.72
CA PRO A 91 -45.64 2.82 -0.04
C PRO A 91 -45.97 2.94 -1.53
N ARG A 92 -45.53 4.03 -2.16
CA ARG A 92 -45.85 4.32 -3.58
C ARG A 92 -44.63 4.43 -4.47
N SER A 93 -43.43 4.51 -3.90
CA SER A 93 -42.19 4.70 -4.66
C SER A 93 -41.51 3.37 -4.91
N GLU A 94 -41.36 2.98 -6.18
CA GLU A 94 -40.56 1.81 -6.55
C GLU A 94 -39.08 1.98 -6.14
N ARG A 95 -38.58 3.22 -6.08
CA ARG A 95 -37.20 3.52 -5.68
C ARG A 95 -36.93 3.15 -4.22
N GLU A 96 -37.93 3.32 -3.35
CA GLU A 96 -37.82 2.92 -1.94
C GLU A 96 -37.79 1.39 -1.79
N ILE A 97 -38.60 0.67 -2.59
CA ILE A 97 -38.55 -0.80 -2.66
C ILE A 97 -37.20 -1.28 -3.21
N CYS A 98 -36.66 -0.61 -4.23
CA CYS A 98 -35.34 -0.89 -4.79
C CYS A 98 -34.23 -0.71 -3.74
N MET A 99 -34.31 0.34 -2.92
CA MET A 99 -33.36 0.59 -1.84
C MET A 99 -33.31 -0.57 -0.85
N TYR A 100 -34.42 -1.21 -0.52
CA TYR A 100 -34.42 -2.32 0.44
C TYR A 100 -34.19 -3.71 -0.19
N SER A 101 -33.98 -3.79 -1.51
CA SER A 101 -33.83 -5.06 -2.24
C SER A 101 -32.51 -5.21 -2.99
N SER A 102 -31.71 -4.15 -3.13
CA SER A 102 -30.45 -4.21 -3.88
C SER A 102 -29.43 -3.17 -3.41
N PHE A 103 -28.15 -3.43 -3.66
CA PHE A 103 -27.09 -2.42 -3.57
C PHE A 103 -27.18 -1.46 -4.76
N ASN A 104 -26.92 -0.17 -4.53
CA ASN A 104 -26.76 0.78 -5.63
C ASN A 104 -25.38 0.56 -6.27
N THR A 105 -25.33 0.04 -7.49
CA THR A 105 -24.10 0.01 -8.30
C THR A 105 -23.82 1.43 -8.79
N GLY A 106 -23.09 2.20 -7.97
CA GLY A 106 -22.52 3.47 -8.40
C GLY A 106 -21.63 3.25 -9.61
N GLY A 107 -21.77 4.10 -10.64
CA GLY A 107 -21.12 3.97 -11.95
C GLY A 107 -19.60 4.23 -11.98
N GLU A 108 -18.84 3.77 -10.98
CA GLU A 108 -17.38 3.80 -10.98
C GLU A 108 -16.83 2.39 -10.81
N GLU A 109 -16.82 1.61 -11.89
CA GLU A 109 -15.88 0.51 -12.17
C GLU A 109 -16.12 0.03 -13.61
N VAL A 110 -15.96 0.94 -14.59
CA VAL A 110 -15.77 0.55 -16.00
C VAL A 110 -14.31 0.16 -16.16
N GLY A 111 -13.99 -1.11 -15.92
CA GLY A 111 -12.64 -1.60 -16.11
C GLY A 111 -12.44 -3.05 -15.70
N SER A 112 -12.65 -3.97 -16.65
CA SER A 112 -12.10 -5.33 -16.65
C SER A 112 -12.72 -6.38 -15.72
N SER A 113 -13.92 -6.83 -16.06
CA SER A 113 -14.20 -8.27 -16.18
C SER A 113 -15.42 -8.48 -17.06
N GLY A 114 -15.22 -9.04 -18.25
CA GLY A 114 -16.31 -9.37 -19.16
C GLY A 114 -17.10 -10.56 -18.63
N GLU A 115 -18.14 -10.30 -17.85
CA GLU A 115 -19.30 -11.19 -17.70
C GLU A 115 -20.56 -10.33 -17.54
N SER A 116 -21.23 -10.04 -18.65
CA SER A 116 -22.53 -9.35 -18.69
C SER A 116 -23.70 -10.22 -18.17
N SER A 117 -23.45 -11.12 -17.20
CA SER A 117 -24.43 -12.09 -16.70
C SER A 117 -25.01 -11.77 -15.31
N ASP A 118 -24.42 -10.82 -14.58
CA ASP A 118 -24.75 -10.59 -13.17
C ASP A 118 -25.83 -9.51 -12.93
N GLU A 119 -26.11 -8.62 -13.90
CA GLU A 119 -27.18 -7.59 -13.75
C GLU A 119 -28.59 -8.21 -13.67
N THR A 120 -28.81 -9.36 -14.27
CA THR A 120 -30.06 -10.13 -14.19
C THR A 120 -30.28 -10.84 -12.85
N ARG A 121 -29.27 -10.88 -11.97
CA ARG A 121 -29.35 -11.52 -10.64
C ARG A 121 -29.77 -10.58 -9.50
N LEU A 122 -29.93 -9.29 -9.80
CA LEU A 122 -30.57 -8.26 -8.96
C LEU A 122 -31.88 -8.73 -8.29
N PRO A 123 -32.06 -8.90 -6.95
CA PRO A 123 -33.38 -9.24 -6.40
C PRO A 123 -34.50 -8.29 -6.86
N PHE A 124 -34.19 -6.99 -7.00
CA PHE A 124 -35.14 -6.02 -7.53
C PHE A 124 -35.52 -6.29 -9.00
N ARG A 125 -34.52 -6.55 -9.86
CA ARG A 125 -34.72 -6.85 -11.30
C ARG A 125 -35.44 -8.17 -11.50
N ARG A 126 -35.08 -9.21 -10.75
CA ARG A 126 -35.77 -10.51 -10.74
C ARG A 126 -37.22 -10.35 -10.26
N GLY A 127 -37.46 -9.52 -9.25
CA GLY A 127 -38.81 -9.17 -8.79
C GLY A 127 -39.67 -8.49 -9.86
N ILE A 128 -39.09 -7.57 -10.64
CA ILE A 128 -39.75 -6.99 -11.83
C ILE A 128 -40.09 -8.08 -12.84
N GLY A 129 -39.13 -8.97 -13.15
CA GLY A 129 -39.34 -10.08 -14.09
C GLY A 129 -40.49 -11.01 -13.67
N LEU A 130 -40.59 -11.35 -12.38
CA LEU A 130 -41.69 -12.14 -11.83
C LEU A 130 -43.03 -11.40 -11.97
N LEU A 131 -43.06 -10.09 -11.70
CA LEU A 131 -44.29 -9.30 -11.84
C LEU A 131 -44.76 -9.22 -13.29
N GLU A 132 -43.84 -8.95 -14.22
CA GLU A 132 -44.12 -8.82 -15.66
C GLU A 132 -44.47 -10.16 -16.31
N GLY A 133 -43.87 -11.26 -15.81
CA GLY A 133 -44.21 -12.63 -16.18
C GLY A 133 -45.58 -13.11 -15.67
N GLY A 134 -46.31 -12.30 -14.90
CA GLY A 134 -47.64 -12.66 -14.39
C GLY A 134 -47.59 -13.70 -13.27
N CYS A 135 -46.48 -13.80 -12.54
CA CYS A 135 -46.24 -14.81 -11.51
C CYS A 135 -46.86 -14.49 -10.13
N VAL A 136 -47.58 -13.37 -9.99
CA VAL A 136 -48.13 -12.89 -8.71
C VAL A 136 -49.64 -13.14 -8.68
N ASP A 137 -50.07 -14.01 -7.79
CA ASP A 137 -51.45 -14.49 -7.65
C ASP A 137 -51.99 -14.28 -6.23
N ASN A 138 -53.31 -14.43 -6.06
CA ASN A 138 -54.00 -14.42 -4.75
C ASN A 138 -53.74 -13.18 -3.87
N VAL A 139 -53.57 -12.01 -4.50
CA VAL A 139 -53.24 -10.77 -3.78
C VAL A 139 -54.43 -10.24 -3.00
N LEU A 140 -54.29 -10.13 -1.68
CA LEU A 140 -55.31 -9.64 -0.76
C LEU A 140 -54.68 -8.61 0.20
N GLN A 141 -55.34 -7.46 0.36
CA GLN A 141 -55.00 -6.50 1.41
C GLN A 141 -56.12 -6.51 2.46
N VAL A 142 -55.78 -6.83 3.70
CA VAL A 142 -56.68 -6.74 4.87
C VAL A 142 -56.08 -5.71 5.81
N GLY A 143 -56.75 -4.56 5.95
CA GLY A 143 -56.22 -3.43 6.70
C GLY A 143 -54.80 -3.07 6.22
N PHE A 144 -53.87 -3.07 7.16
CA PHE A 144 -52.46 -2.73 7.00
C PHE A 144 -51.55 -3.93 6.65
N HIS A 145 -52.15 -5.02 6.19
CA HIS A 145 -51.46 -6.25 5.84
C HIS A 145 -51.77 -6.68 4.41
N LEU A 146 -50.72 -6.91 3.61
CA LEU A 146 -50.78 -7.36 2.22
C LEU A 146 -50.24 -8.78 2.13
N SER A 147 -51.02 -9.70 1.57
CA SER A 147 -50.60 -11.08 1.33
C SER A 147 -50.79 -11.48 -0.13
N GLY A 148 -49.97 -12.43 -0.60
CA GLY A 148 -50.07 -12.98 -1.95
C GLY A 148 -49.16 -14.19 -2.14
N THR A 149 -49.35 -14.87 -3.26
CA THR A 149 -48.55 -16.04 -3.66
C THR A 149 -47.75 -15.69 -4.91
N VAL A 150 -46.43 -15.90 -4.89
CA VAL A 150 -45.55 -15.65 -6.03
C VAL A 150 -45.01 -16.98 -6.54
N ARG A 151 -45.25 -17.29 -7.82
CA ARG A 151 -44.84 -18.53 -8.48
C ARG A 151 -43.59 -18.31 -9.32
N GLU A 152 -42.51 -18.95 -8.94
CA GLU A 152 -41.28 -18.92 -9.70
C GLU A 152 -41.26 -20.06 -10.72
N PRO A 153 -41.22 -19.76 -12.04
CA PRO A 153 -41.26 -20.79 -13.06
C PRO A 153 -40.02 -21.68 -13.01
N ALA A 154 -40.22 -22.99 -13.24
CA ALA A 154 -39.13 -23.96 -13.24
C ALA A 154 -38.04 -23.59 -14.26
N THR A 155 -36.78 -23.63 -13.84
CA THR A 155 -35.63 -23.49 -14.72
C THR A 155 -35.07 -24.88 -15.05
N SER A 156 -34.14 -24.99 -16.00
CA SER A 156 -33.51 -26.28 -16.33
C SER A 156 -32.82 -26.99 -15.16
N SER A 157 -32.61 -26.28 -14.03
CA SER A 157 -31.91 -26.75 -12.84
C SER A 157 -32.77 -26.80 -11.56
N GLU A 158 -33.92 -26.13 -11.49
CA GLU A 158 -34.72 -26.01 -10.25
C GLU A 158 -36.23 -26.18 -10.48
N PRO A 159 -36.96 -26.84 -9.56
CA PRO A 159 -38.40 -27.05 -9.66
C PRO A 159 -39.20 -25.74 -9.51
N GLU A 160 -40.46 -25.74 -9.95
CA GLU A 160 -41.39 -24.62 -9.70
C GLU A 160 -41.54 -24.38 -8.19
N LEU A 161 -41.27 -23.15 -7.76
CA LEU A 161 -41.33 -22.76 -6.35
C LEU A 161 -42.50 -21.80 -6.13
N VAL A 162 -43.40 -22.13 -5.20
CA VAL A 162 -44.50 -21.26 -4.80
C VAL A 162 -44.19 -20.64 -3.45
N CYS A 163 -44.03 -19.32 -3.42
CA CYS A 163 -43.70 -18.58 -2.22
C CYS A 163 -44.94 -17.84 -1.69
N ASN A 164 -45.28 -18.09 -0.43
CA ASN A 164 -46.25 -17.30 0.32
C ASN A 164 -45.52 -16.06 0.86
N VAL A 165 -46.02 -14.89 0.49
CA VAL A 165 -45.42 -13.60 0.85
C VAL A 165 -46.45 -12.79 1.61
N SER A 166 -46.04 -12.23 2.75
CA SER A 166 -46.84 -11.26 3.47
C SER A 166 -46.01 -10.03 3.88
N VAL A 167 -46.64 -8.86 3.79
CA VAL A 167 -46.05 -7.55 3.98
C VAL A 167 -46.98 -6.73 4.87
N SER A 168 -46.50 -6.35 6.04
CA SER A 168 -47.16 -5.37 6.90
C SER A 168 -46.59 -3.99 6.62
N PHE A 169 -47.44 -2.97 6.66
CA PHE A 169 -47.04 -1.62 6.32
C PHE A 169 -47.79 -0.59 7.16
N ASP A 170 -47.15 0.54 7.40
CA ASP A 170 -47.73 1.66 8.12
C ASP A 170 -47.06 2.95 7.65
N ARG A 171 -47.78 4.07 7.70
CA ARG A 171 -47.25 5.40 7.34
C ARG A 171 -46.45 5.48 6.04
N CYS A 172 -46.92 4.78 5.00
CA CYS A 172 -46.27 4.65 3.69
C CYS A 172 -44.92 3.89 3.70
N LYS A 173 -44.66 3.05 4.71
CA LYS A 173 -43.45 2.24 4.83
C LYS A 173 -43.80 0.78 5.08
N ILE A 174 -42.99 -0.13 4.57
CA ILE A 174 -43.09 -1.56 4.92
C ILE A 174 -42.46 -1.73 6.30
N THR A 175 -43.21 -2.25 7.26
CA THR A 175 -42.79 -2.42 8.67
C THR A 175 -42.39 -3.86 9.00
N ALA A 176 -42.93 -4.84 8.27
CA ALA A 176 -42.48 -6.23 8.35
C ALA A 176 -42.68 -6.96 7.03
N VAL A 177 -41.79 -7.91 6.74
CA VAL A 177 -41.90 -8.80 5.58
C VAL A 177 -41.71 -10.25 6.04
N THR A 178 -42.47 -11.17 5.45
CA THR A 178 -42.24 -12.61 5.60
C THR A 178 -42.41 -13.29 4.25
N CYS A 179 -41.51 -14.23 3.96
CA CYS A 179 -41.55 -14.99 2.72
C CYS A 179 -41.13 -16.44 2.97
N SER A 180 -41.85 -17.40 2.40
CA SER A 180 -41.52 -18.83 2.53
C SER A 180 -40.36 -19.31 1.64
N CYS A 181 -39.60 -18.40 1.00
CA CYS A 181 -38.48 -18.77 0.12
C CYS A 181 -37.20 -19.19 0.86
N GLY A 182 -37.16 -18.97 2.19
CA GLY A 182 -35.98 -19.30 3.01
C GLY A 182 -34.79 -18.37 2.79
N ASN A 183 -34.98 -17.19 2.19
CA ASN A 183 -33.91 -16.21 2.00
C ASN A 183 -33.36 -15.73 3.35
N LYS A 184 -32.03 -15.72 3.49
CA LYS A 184 -31.29 -15.28 4.68
C LYS A 184 -30.37 -14.08 4.37
N ASP A 185 -30.84 -13.19 3.51
CA ASP A 185 -30.12 -11.98 3.15
C ASP A 185 -30.73 -10.77 3.88
N ILE A 186 -29.94 -9.72 4.08
CA ILE A 186 -30.36 -8.45 4.70
C ILE A 186 -31.45 -7.78 3.85
N PHE A 187 -31.41 -7.99 2.54
CA PHE A 187 -32.31 -7.36 1.57
C PHE A 187 -33.56 -8.18 1.26
N TYR A 188 -34.63 -7.50 0.84
CA TYR A 188 -35.87 -8.13 0.43
C TYR A 188 -35.64 -9.05 -0.77
N CYS A 189 -36.17 -10.27 -0.68
CA CYS A 189 -36.10 -11.21 -1.79
C CYS A 189 -36.94 -10.75 -2.99
N ALA A 190 -36.68 -11.35 -4.16
CA ALA A 190 -37.42 -11.04 -5.39
C ALA A 190 -38.95 -11.24 -5.26
N HIS A 191 -39.41 -12.18 -4.43
CA HIS A 191 -40.84 -12.42 -4.21
C HIS A 191 -41.51 -11.29 -3.42
N VAL A 192 -40.85 -10.78 -2.37
CA VAL A 192 -41.30 -9.60 -1.61
C VAL A 192 -41.34 -8.37 -2.52
N VAL A 193 -40.32 -8.19 -3.36
CA VAL A 193 -40.30 -7.12 -4.36
C VAL A 193 -41.47 -7.26 -5.34
N ALA A 194 -41.69 -8.45 -5.91
CA ALA A 194 -42.76 -8.68 -6.88
C ALA A 194 -44.15 -8.37 -6.31
N LEU A 195 -44.46 -8.84 -5.09
CA LEU A 195 -45.73 -8.54 -4.43
C LEU A 195 -45.88 -7.04 -4.12
N SER A 196 -44.81 -6.40 -3.63
CA SER A 196 -44.83 -4.97 -3.32
C SER A 196 -45.04 -4.13 -4.58
N LEU A 197 -44.32 -4.43 -5.67
CA LEU A 197 -44.47 -3.77 -6.95
C LEU A 197 -45.84 -4.04 -7.59
N TYR A 198 -46.42 -5.23 -7.40
CA TYR A 198 -47.80 -5.51 -7.83
C TYR A 198 -48.77 -4.51 -7.19
N ARG A 199 -48.65 -4.28 -5.88
CA ARG A 199 -49.49 -3.32 -5.15
C ARG A 199 -49.26 -1.87 -5.56
N VAL A 200 -48.04 -1.50 -5.97
CA VAL A 200 -47.68 -0.16 -6.48
C VAL A 200 -48.22 0.06 -7.90
N ARG A 201 -47.96 -0.87 -8.83
CA ARG A 201 -48.31 -0.71 -10.26
C ARG A 201 -49.77 -1.03 -10.57
N LYS A 202 -50.40 -1.95 -9.82
CA LYS A 202 -51.78 -2.43 -10.05
C LYS A 202 -52.66 -2.26 -8.80
N PRO A 203 -52.77 -1.05 -8.22
CA PRO A 203 -53.44 -0.84 -6.93
C PRO A 203 -54.94 -1.18 -6.96
N GLU A 204 -55.61 -0.93 -8.09
CA GLU A 204 -57.05 -1.19 -8.25
C GLU A 204 -57.39 -2.68 -8.44
N GLN A 205 -56.41 -3.52 -8.78
CA GLN A 205 -56.59 -4.97 -8.91
C GLN A 205 -56.49 -5.68 -7.56
N VAL A 206 -55.93 -5.02 -6.54
CA VAL A 206 -55.79 -5.58 -5.20
C VAL A 206 -57.11 -5.48 -4.45
N LYS A 207 -57.61 -6.63 -3.98
CA LYS A 207 -58.83 -6.68 -3.18
C LYS A 207 -58.53 -6.14 -1.78
N LEU A 208 -59.05 -4.93 -1.50
CA LEU A 208 -58.93 -4.28 -0.20
C LEU A 208 -60.11 -4.62 0.72
N ARG A 209 -59.80 -5.06 1.95
CA ARG A 209 -60.72 -5.18 3.09
C ARG A 209 -60.22 -4.31 4.25
N LEU A 210 -61.14 -3.86 5.10
CA LEU A 210 -60.78 -3.22 6.37
C LEU A 210 -60.09 -4.22 7.32
N PRO A 211 -59.48 -3.75 8.43
CA PRO A 211 -58.94 -4.63 9.47
C PRO A 211 -59.95 -5.71 9.87
N ILE A 212 -59.45 -6.90 10.23
CA ILE A 212 -60.30 -8.06 10.49
C ILE A 212 -61.21 -7.82 11.71
N SER A 213 -60.77 -7.01 12.68
CA SER A 213 -61.59 -6.55 13.80
C SER A 213 -62.91 -5.91 13.35
N GLU A 214 -62.91 -5.06 12.32
CA GLU A 214 -64.12 -4.46 11.74
C GLU A 214 -65.06 -5.53 11.16
N THR A 215 -64.48 -6.57 10.54
CA THR A 215 -65.27 -7.69 10.02
C THR A 215 -65.88 -8.52 11.16
N LEU A 216 -65.12 -8.77 12.23
CA LEU A 216 -65.59 -9.50 13.41
C LEU A 216 -66.67 -8.74 14.19
N LEU A 217 -66.55 -7.41 14.31
CA LEU A 217 -67.55 -6.54 14.94
C LEU A 217 -68.90 -6.53 14.22
N GLN A 218 -68.90 -6.77 12.90
CA GLN A 218 -70.12 -6.86 12.10
C GLN A 218 -70.81 -8.23 12.20
N MET A 219 -70.12 -9.28 12.68
CA MET A 219 -70.68 -10.62 12.81
C MET A 219 -71.55 -10.74 14.06
N ASN A 220 -72.71 -11.40 13.93
CA ASN A 220 -73.48 -11.82 15.09
C ASN A 220 -72.88 -13.09 15.73
N ARG A 221 -73.37 -13.43 16.92
CA ARG A 221 -72.88 -14.59 17.70
C ARG A 221 -72.84 -15.90 16.90
N ASP A 222 -73.89 -16.19 16.12
CA ASP A 222 -73.99 -17.45 15.37
C ASP A 222 -73.03 -17.47 14.17
N GLN A 223 -72.80 -16.33 13.52
CA GLN A 223 -71.81 -16.18 12.46
C GLN A 223 -70.39 -16.31 13.00
N LEU A 224 -70.09 -15.69 14.14
CA LEU A 224 -68.79 -15.78 14.80
C LEU A 224 -68.48 -17.22 15.24
N GLN A 225 -69.47 -17.93 15.81
CA GLN A 225 -69.33 -19.34 16.17
C GLN A 225 -69.03 -20.20 14.93
N LYS A 226 -69.76 -20.00 13.82
CA LYS A 226 -69.47 -20.69 12.56
C LYS A 226 -68.07 -20.38 12.06
N PHE A 227 -67.68 -19.10 12.04
CA PHE A 227 -66.35 -18.67 11.60
C PHE A 227 -65.23 -19.40 12.36
N VAL A 228 -65.30 -19.44 13.69
CA VAL A 228 -64.31 -20.14 14.52
C VAL A 228 -64.29 -21.65 14.25
N GLN A 229 -65.47 -22.30 14.13
CA GLN A 229 -65.56 -23.72 13.83
C GLN A 229 -64.94 -24.09 12.48
N TYR A 230 -65.21 -23.29 11.44
CA TYR A 230 -64.62 -23.49 10.12
C TYR A 230 -63.11 -23.20 10.13
N LEU A 231 -62.63 -22.17 10.84
CA LEU A 231 -61.21 -21.87 10.97
C LEU A 231 -60.44 -23.03 11.63
N ILE A 232 -60.97 -23.57 12.73
CA ILE A 232 -60.40 -24.75 13.40
C ILE A 232 -60.43 -25.95 12.47
N THR A 233 -61.50 -26.17 11.71
CA THR A 233 -61.58 -27.33 10.79
C THR A 233 -60.52 -27.24 9.69
N VAL A 234 -60.34 -26.07 9.09
CA VAL A 234 -59.41 -25.85 7.97
C VAL A 234 -57.95 -25.95 8.43
N HIS A 235 -57.62 -25.45 9.62
CA HIS A 235 -56.25 -25.42 10.16
C HIS A 235 -56.10 -26.24 11.45
N HIS A 236 -56.79 -27.38 11.56
CA HIS A 236 -56.86 -28.15 12.82
C HIS A 236 -55.50 -28.64 13.33
N THR A 237 -54.52 -28.84 12.45
CA THR A 237 -53.16 -29.25 12.86
C THR A 237 -52.36 -28.12 13.51
N GLU A 238 -52.58 -26.86 13.10
CA GLU A 238 -51.80 -25.71 13.55
C GLU A 238 -52.52 -24.89 14.63
N VAL A 239 -53.85 -24.80 14.54
CA VAL A 239 -54.65 -23.87 15.35
C VAL A 239 -55.31 -24.57 16.55
N LEU A 240 -55.63 -25.87 16.47
CA LEU A 240 -56.44 -26.55 17.49
C LEU A 240 -55.80 -26.50 18.90
N PRO A 241 -54.50 -26.79 19.11
CA PRO A 241 -53.89 -26.71 20.43
C PRO A 241 -53.96 -25.30 21.02
N THR A 242 -53.67 -24.29 20.20
CA THR A 242 -53.74 -22.87 20.59
C THR A 242 -55.17 -22.42 20.86
N ALA A 243 -56.13 -22.83 20.02
CA ALA A 243 -57.54 -22.52 20.19
C ALA A 243 -58.11 -23.14 21.47
N GLN A 244 -57.72 -24.37 21.81
CA GLN A 244 -58.12 -25.01 23.07
C GLN A 244 -57.53 -24.27 24.28
N LYS A 245 -56.22 -23.94 24.23
CA LYS A 245 -55.57 -23.15 25.27
C LYS A 245 -56.27 -21.80 25.50
N LEU A 246 -56.58 -21.05 24.44
CA LEU A 246 -57.29 -19.78 24.52
C LEU A 246 -58.71 -19.95 25.06
N ALA A 247 -59.42 -21.02 24.66
CA ALA A 247 -60.75 -21.32 25.18
C ALA A 247 -60.71 -21.60 26.70
N ASP A 248 -59.74 -22.39 27.17
CA ASP A 248 -59.56 -22.68 28.59
C ASP A 248 -59.23 -21.41 29.39
N GLU A 249 -58.39 -20.53 28.84
CA GLU A 249 -58.06 -19.23 29.43
C GLU A 249 -59.27 -18.29 29.51
N ILE A 250 -60.07 -18.17 28.45
CA ILE A 250 -61.28 -17.32 28.44
C ILE A 250 -62.33 -17.83 29.43
N MET A 251 -62.46 -19.15 29.59
CA MET A 251 -63.41 -19.75 30.54
C MET A 251 -62.95 -19.59 32.01
N SER A 252 -61.68 -19.28 32.25
CA SER A 252 -61.12 -19.02 33.58
C SER A 252 -61.35 -17.56 34.01
N GLN A 253 -62.04 -17.35 35.14
CA GLN A 253 -62.45 -16.00 35.60
C GLN A 253 -61.28 -15.08 35.98
N ASN A 254 -60.11 -15.62 36.29
CA ASN A 254 -58.94 -14.85 36.76
C ASN A 254 -57.85 -14.70 35.69
N SER A 255 -58.10 -15.12 34.45
CA SER A 255 -57.11 -15.03 33.37
C SER A 255 -56.88 -13.59 32.90
N GLU A 256 -55.66 -13.30 32.47
CA GLU A 256 -55.29 -11.98 31.94
C GLU A 256 -56.07 -11.62 30.66
N ILE A 257 -56.46 -12.62 29.87
CA ILE A 257 -57.25 -12.41 28.62
C ILE A 257 -58.61 -11.77 28.88
N ASN A 258 -59.21 -12.01 30.06
CA ASN A 258 -60.49 -11.43 30.46
C ASN A 258 -60.34 -10.03 31.10
N GLN A 259 -59.10 -9.59 31.38
CA GLN A 259 -58.80 -8.25 31.92
C GLN A 259 -58.62 -7.20 30.82
N VAL A 260 -58.44 -7.63 29.57
CA VAL A 260 -58.29 -6.77 28.39
C VAL A 260 -59.53 -6.85 27.49
N HIS A 261 -59.84 -5.78 26.76
CA HIS A 261 -61.01 -5.73 25.88
C HIS A 261 -60.93 -6.68 24.66
N GLY A 262 -59.74 -7.15 24.32
CA GLY A 262 -59.48 -8.09 23.22
C GLY A 262 -57.98 -8.20 22.90
N ALA A 263 -57.61 -9.21 22.11
CA ALA A 263 -56.26 -9.33 21.58
C ALA A 263 -56.00 -8.25 20.50
N PRO A 264 -54.74 -7.78 20.33
CA PRO A 264 -54.41 -6.81 19.30
C PRO A 264 -54.66 -7.40 17.90
N ASP A 265 -55.32 -6.63 17.04
CA ASP A 265 -55.59 -7.03 15.66
C ASP A 265 -54.32 -6.88 14.80
N PRO A 266 -53.76 -7.97 14.23
CA PRO A 266 -52.54 -7.91 13.43
C PRO A 266 -52.71 -7.16 12.10
N THR A 267 -53.95 -6.84 11.71
CA THR A 267 -54.30 -6.10 10.49
C THR A 267 -54.70 -4.64 10.75
N ALA A 268 -54.76 -4.20 12.02
CA ALA A 268 -55.14 -2.83 12.40
C ALA A 268 -54.01 -1.80 12.23
N GLY A 269 -52.79 -2.25 11.92
CA GLY A 269 -51.63 -1.38 11.72
C GLY A 269 -50.79 -1.20 12.99
N ALA A 270 -49.79 -0.32 12.91
CA ALA A 270 -48.84 -0.09 13.99
C ALA A 270 -49.44 0.74 15.14
N SER A 271 -48.93 0.52 16.34
CA SER A 271 -49.33 1.25 17.54
C SER A 271 -48.86 2.72 17.52
N VAL A 272 -49.39 3.55 18.43
CA VAL A 272 -48.92 4.95 18.58
C VAL A 272 -47.45 5.03 19.02
N ASP A 273 -46.98 4.03 19.77
CA ASP A 273 -45.62 3.96 20.31
C ASP A 273 -44.62 3.31 19.34
N ASP A 274 -45.10 2.69 18.25
CA ASP A 274 -44.26 2.03 17.26
C ASP A 274 -43.48 3.03 16.39
N GLU A 275 -42.20 2.74 16.19
CA GLU A 275 -41.31 3.56 15.36
C GLU A 275 -41.76 3.61 13.88
N ASN A 276 -41.70 4.80 13.29
CA ASN A 276 -41.99 5.00 11.87
C ASN A 276 -40.74 4.74 11.01
N CYS A 277 -40.29 3.48 10.93
CA CYS A 277 -39.13 3.07 10.14
C CYS A 277 -39.48 1.97 9.14
N TRP A 278 -38.70 1.89 8.06
CA TRP A 278 -38.75 0.74 7.16
C TRP A 278 -38.25 -0.52 7.87
N HIS A 279 -38.73 -1.69 7.44
CA HIS A 279 -38.28 -2.97 7.96
C HIS A 279 -36.81 -3.22 7.61
N LEU A 280 -36.01 -3.49 8.63
CA LEU A 280 -34.62 -3.93 8.55
C LEU A 280 -34.45 -5.05 9.57
N ASP A 281 -34.04 -6.23 9.10
CA ASP A 281 -33.81 -7.39 9.95
C ASP A 281 -32.47 -7.23 10.71
N GLU A 282 -32.55 -6.88 11.99
CA GLU A 282 -31.37 -6.59 12.81
C GLU A 282 -30.52 -7.84 13.07
N GLU A 283 -31.15 -9.00 13.28
CA GLU A 283 -30.46 -10.26 13.53
C GLU A 283 -29.69 -10.69 12.27
N GLN A 284 -30.31 -10.55 11.11
CA GLN A 284 -29.69 -10.85 9.81
C GLN A 284 -28.49 -9.94 9.53
N VAL A 285 -28.60 -8.63 9.80
CA VAL A 285 -27.48 -7.67 9.65
C VAL A 285 -26.32 -8.06 10.56
N GLN A 286 -26.59 -8.33 11.84
CA GLN A 286 -25.55 -8.71 12.80
C GLN A 286 -24.84 -10.00 12.39
N GLU A 287 -25.59 -11.04 12.03
CA GLU A 287 -25.02 -12.35 11.65
C GLU A 287 -24.20 -12.24 10.35
N GLN A 288 -24.69 -11.52 9.33
CA GLN A 288 -23.94 -11.35 8.08
C GLN A 288 -22.64 -10.54 8.28
N VAL A 289 -22.68 -9.45 9.06
CA VAL A 289 -21.47 -8.68 9.37
C VAL A 289 -20.46 -9.53 10.14
N LYS A 290 -20.93 -10.32 11.12
CA LYS A 290 -20.10 -11.26 11.88
C LYS A 290 -19.46 -12.32 10.97
N ILE A 291 -20.22 -12.86 10.02
CA ILE A 291 -19.71 -13.79 9.01
C ILE A 291 -18.62 -13.11 8.17
N PHE A 292 -18.85 -11.90 7.65
CA PHE A 292 -17.86 -11.17 6.86
C PHE A 292 -16.58 -10.86 7.65
N LEU A 293 -16.70 -10.52 8.93
CA LEU A 293 -15.55 -10.33 9.81
C LEU A 293 -14.77 -11.64 10.05
N SER A 294 -15.47 -12.77 10.22
CA SER A 294 -14.88 -14.08 10.54
C SER A 294 -14.16 -14.77 9.37
N GLN A 295 -14.58 -14.52 8.13
CA GLN A 295 -13.99 -15.11 6.93
C GLN A 295 -12.61 -14.49 6.66
N GLY A 296 -11.55 -15.16 7.12
CA GLY A 296 -10.15 -14.73 7.12
C GLY A 296 -9.45 -14.53 5.75
N GLY A 297 -10.20 -14.31 4.67
CA GLY A 297 -9.70 -13.97 3.34
C GLY A 297 -10.13 -12.57 2.90
N TYR A 298 -9.39 -11.53 3.30
CA TYR A 298 -9.69 -10.09 3.12
C TYR A 298 -9.74 -9.56 1.66
N HIS A 299 -9.88 -10.43 0.66
CA HIS A 299 -10.10 -9.99 -0.72
C HIS A 299 -11.59 -10.01 -1.13
N GLY A 300 -12.42 -10.84 -0.49
CA GLY A 300 -13.88 -10.88 -0.72
C GLY A 300 -14.69 -10.13 0.34
N SER A 301 -14.44 -10.41 1.63
CA SER A 301 -15.25 -9.89 2.74
C SER A 301 -15.11 -8.39 2.98
N GLY A 302 -13.92 -7.81 2.76
CA GLY A 302 -13.72 -6.36 2.85
C GLY A 302 -14.54 -5.58 1.83
N LYS A 303 -14.69 -6.11 0.61
CA LYS A 303 -15.56 -5.50 -0.42
C LYS A 303 -17.02 -5.51 0.00
N GLN A 304 -17.49 -6.61 0.60
CA GLN A 304 -18.86 -6.73 1.10
C GLN A 304 -19.16 -5.72 2.23
N LEU A 305 -18.22 -5.52 3.16
CA LEU A 305 -18.35 -4.50 4.21
C LEU A 305 -18.39 -3.08 3.64
N ASN A 306 -17.56 -2.76 2.64
CA ASN A 306 -17.62 -1.47 1.94
C ASN A 306 -18.95 -1.25 1.19
N LEU A 307 -19.55 -2.31 0.64
CA LEU A 307 -20.90 -2.25 0.06
C LEU A 307 -21.97 -1.94 1.12
N LEU A 308 -21.84 -2.50 2.34
CA LEU A 308 -22.74 -2.13 3.46
C LEU A 308 -22.55 -0.67 3.90
N PHE A 309 -21.32 -0.16 3.95
CA PHE A 309 -21.04 1.25 4.22
C PHE A 309 -21.63 2.17 3.14
N SER A 310 -21.50 1.79 1.87
CA SER A 310 -22.15 2.47 0.75
C SER A 310 -23.67 2.45 0.88
N LYS A 311 -24.24 1.33 1.33
CA LYS A 311 -25.68 1.20 1.62
C LYS A 311 -26.14 2.13 2.75
N VAL A 312 -25.35 2.24 3.82
CA VAL A 312 -25.61 3.20 4.90
C VAL A 312 -25.64 4.62 4.33
N ARG A 313 -24.67 5.03 3.50
CA ARG A 313 -24.69 6.36 2.86
C ARG A 313 -25.91 6.57 1.97
N GLU A 314 -26.34 5.55 1.22
CA GLU A 314 -27.55 5.60 0.41
C GLU A 314 -28.80 5.84 1.28
N MET A 315 -28.93 5.12 2.39
CA MET A 315 -30.03 5.30 3.36
C MET A 315 -30.01 6.69 3.99
N LEU A 316 -28.84 7.19 4.39
CA LEU A 316 -28.68 8.55 4.93
C LEU A 316 -29.08 9.61 3.90
N LYS A 317 -28.73 9.41 2.62
CA LYS A 317 -29.05 10.34 1.52
C LYS A 317 -30.55 10.47 1.31
N MET A 318 -31.28 9.39 1.59
CA MET A 318 -32.74 9.34 1.54
C MET A 318 -33.39 9.72 2.88
N ARG A 319 -32.57 10.17 3.85
CA ARG A 319 -32.97 10.61 5.20
C ARG A 319 -33.69 9.51 5.98
N ASP A 320 -33.30 8.27 5.73
CA ASP A 320 -33.83 7.11 6.43
C ASP A 320 -33.13 6.92 7.78
N SER A 321 -33.92 6.71 8.83
CA SER A 321 -33.41 6.41 10.17
C SER A 321 -32.64 5.09 10.23
N ASN A 322 -32.92 4.16 9.32
CA ASN A 322 -32.22 2.88 9.23
C ASN A 322 -30.75 3.02 8.85
N GLY A 323 -30.33 4.13 8.22
CA GLY A 323 -28.91 4.36 7.95
C GLY A 323 -28.07 4.40 9.24
N ALA A 324 -28.52 5.17 10.22
CA ALA A 324 -27.87 5.22 11.53
C ALA A 324 -28.01 3.90 12.31
N ARG A 325 -29.21 3.29 12.28
CA ARG A 325 -29.47 2.02 12.98
C ARG A 325 -28.59 0.88 12.44
N MET A 326 -28.48 0.76 11.12
CA MET A 326 -27.62 -0.22 10.47
C MET A 326 -26.15 0.00 10.83
N LEU A 327 -25.66 1.25 10.89
CA LEU A 327 -24.29 1.52 11.31
C LEU A 327 -24.04 1.17 12.78
N THR A 328 -25.01 1.38 13.67
CA THR A 328 -24.95 0.92 15.07
C THR A 328 -24.72 -0.59 15.13
N LEU A 329 -25.52 -1.37 14.39
CA LEU A 329 -25.40 -2.83 14.35
C LEU A 329 -24.05 -3.29 13.80
N ILE A 330 -23.57 -2.66 12.72
CA ILE A 330 -22.25 -2.94 12.16
C ILE A 330 -21.16 -2.63 13.19
N THR A 331 -21.24 -1.47 13.84
CA THR A 331 -20.24 -1.03 14.82
C THR A 331 -20.17 -1.96 16.03
N ASP A 332 -21.32 -2.44 16.52
CA ASP A 332 -21.35 -3.41 17.61
C ASP A 332 -20.67 -4.74 17.22
N GLN A 333 -20.86 -5.23 15.98
CA GLN A 333 -20.16 -6.43 15.51
C GLN A 333 -18.65 -6.21 15.35
N PHE A 334 -18.22 -5.04 14.89
CA PHE A 334 -16.81 -4.67 14.82
C PHE A 334 -16.17 -4.63 16.21
N MET A 335 -16.85 -4.03 17.20
CA MET A 335 -16.39 -3.98 18.60
C MET A 335 -16.37 -5.36 19.27
N GLY A 336 -17.22 -6.28 18.81
CA GLY A 336 -17.29 -7.67 19.27
C GLY A 336 -16.25 -8.62 18.63
N ASP A 337 -15.42 -8.15 17.70
CA ASP A 337 -14.44 -9.00 17.01
C ASP A 337 -13.32 -9.46 17.97
N PRO A 338 -13.16 -10.78 18.21
CA PRO A 338 -12.14 -11.30 19.13
C PRO A 338 -10.70 -10.97 18.71
N ARG A 339 -10.46 -10.65 17.43
CA ARG A 339 -9.12 -10.29 16.92
C ARG A 339 -8.60 -8.97 17.49
N LEU A 340 -9.48 -8.04 17.84
CA LEU A 340 -9.07 -6.77 18.47
C LEU A 340 -8.33 -7.02 19.80
N ALA A 341 -8.84 -7.95 20.60
CA ALA A 341 -8.19 -8.37 21.84
C ALA A 341 -6.85 -9.06 21.57
N LEU A 342 -6.78 -9.92 20.54
CA LEU A 342 -5.55 -10.63 20.16
C LEU A 342 -4.45 -9.67 19.69
N TRP A 343 -4.76 -8.71 18.80
CA TRP A 343 -3.80 -7.71 18.34
C TRP A 343 -3.26 -6.85 19.48
N ARG A 344 -4.13 -6.44 20.41
CA ARG A 344 -3.72 -5.70 21.60
C ARG A 344 -2.83 -6.54 22.53
N GLN A 345 -3.19 -7.80 22.80
CA GLN A 345 -2.40 -8.69 23.67
C GLN A 345 -1.03 -9.07 23.08
N GLN A 346 -0.97 -9.29 21.77
CA GLN A 346 0.26 -9.71 21.08
C GLN A 346 1.15 -8.53 20.65
N GLY A 347 0.65 -7.30 20.75
CA GLY A 347 1.33 -6.11 20.23
C GLY A 347 1.48 -6.13 18.69
N THR A 348 0.69 -6.94 18.01
CA THR A 348 0.69 -7.06 16.55
C THR A 348 -0.19 -5.98 15.94
N THR A 349 0.26 -5.37 14.86
CA THR A 349 -0.51 -4.33 14.15
C THR A 349 -1.65 -4.96 13.37
N MET A 350 -2.79 -4.27 13.31
CA MET A 350 -3.89 -4.61 12.41
C MET A 350 -3.42 -4.59 10.96
N THR A 351 -4.10 -5.34 10.09
CA THR A 351 -3.86 -5.25 8.64
C THR A 351 -4.40 -3.92 8.10
N ASP A 352 -3.73 -3.37 7.08
CA ASP A 352 -4.09 -2.04 6.54
C ASP A 352 -5.52 -1.99 6.00
N LYS A 353 -5.98 -3.08 5.38
CA LYS A 353 -7.34 -3.20 4.87
C LYS A 353 -8.38 -3.17 5.98
N TYR A 354 -8.14 -3.88 7.09
CA TYR A 354 -9.05 -3.86 8.23
C TYR A 354 -9.09 -2.49 8.89
N ARG A 355 -7.93 -1.84 8.96
CA ARG A 355 -7.80 -0.48 9.47
C ARG A 355 -8.57 0.55 8.65
N GLN A 356 -8.57 0.41 7.32
CA GLN A 356 -9.37 1.26 6.42
C GLN A 356 -10.88 1.16 6.71
N LEU A 357 -11.39 -0.03 7.05
CA LEU A 357 -12.80 -0.20 7.42
C LEU A 357 -13.15 0.61 8.68
N TRP A 358 -12.23 0.67 9.65
CA TRP A 358 -12.41 1.50 10.84
C TRP A 358 -12.36 3.00 10.54
N ASP A 359 -11.49 3.43 9.63
CA ASP A 359 -11.44 4.82 9.18
C ASP A 359 -12.76 5.24 8.51
N GLU A 360 -13.31 4.39 7.64
CA GLU A 360 -14.59 4.63 6.98
C GLU A 360 -15.75 4.64 7.99
N LEU A 361 -15.75 3.71 8.94
CA LEU A 361 -16.73 3.65 10.02
C LEU A 361 -16.70 4.94 10.87
N GLY A 362 -15.52 5.44 11.22
CA GLY A 362 -15.36 6.73 11.90
C GLY A 362 -15.91 7.91 11.10
N ALA A 363 -15.64 7.96 9.79
CA ALA A 363 -16.16 8.99 8.88
C ALA A 363 -17.70 8.93 8.73
N LEU A 364 -18.30 7.74 8.73
CA LEU A 364 -19.77 7.60 8.71
C LEU A 364 -20.42 8.11 10.00
N TRP A 365 -19.83 7.83 11.15
CA TRP A 365 -20.31 8.37 12.42
C TRP A 365 -20.22 9.90 12.47
N MET A 366 -19.16 10.48 11.88
CA MET A 366 -19.08 11.93 11.68
C MET A 366 -20.28 12.46 10.87
N CYS A 367 -20.63 11.80 9.76
CA CYS A 367 -21.79 12.19 8.94
C CYS A 367 -23.11 12.12 9.71
N ILE A 368 -23.32 11.07 10.53
CA ILE A 368 -24.56 10.90 11.30
C ILE A 368 -24.69 11.99 12.38
N VAL A 369 -23.63 12.23 13.14
CA VAL A 369 -23.63 13.21 14.23
C VAL A 369 -23.79 14.64 13.70
N LEU A 370 -23.20 14.94 12.54
CA LEU A 370 -23.32 16.22 11.86
C LEU A 370 -24.59 16.37 11.03
N ASN A 371 -25.59 15.50 11.16
CA ASN A 371 -26.87 15.68 10.47
C ASN A 371 -27.52 17.03 10.85
N PRO A 372 -27.78 17.95 9.88
CA PRO A 372 -28.33 19.27 10.15
C PRO A 372 -29.75 19.26 10.75
N HIS A 373 -30.49 18.16 10.58
CA HIS A 373 -31.85 18.00 11.11
C HIS A 373 -31.92 16.95 12.22
N CYS A 374 -30.79 16.59 12.82
CA CYS A 374 -30.76 15.68 13.96
C CYS A 374 -31.52 16.26 15.15
N LYS A 375 -32.43 15.48 15.74
CA LYS A 375 -33.07 15.87 17.00
C LYS A 375 -32.02 15.86 18.13
N PRO A 376 -32.05 16.82 19.07
CA PRO A 376 -31.06 16.89 20.16
C PRO A 376 -31.07 15.62 21.03
N GLU A 377 -32.24 15.02 21.24
CA GLU A 377 -32.40 13.75 21.97
C GLU A 377 -31.67 12.59 21.29
N GLN A 378 -31.79 12.47 19.97
CA GLN A 378 -31.09 11.44 19.18
C GLN A 378 -29.57 11.68 19.21
N LYS A 379 -29.14 12.92 19.06
CA LYS A 379 -27.72 13.29 19.15
C LYS A 379 -27.14 12.92 20.53
N ALA A 380 -27.87 13.15 21.61
CA ALA A 380 -27.47 12.76 22.96
C ALA A 380 -27.38 11.24 23.15
N LEU A 381 -28.27 10.48 22.51
CA LEU A 381 -28.20 9.01 22.47
C LEU A 381 -26.93 8.53 21.77
N TRP A 382 -26.63 9.07 20.58
CA TRP A 382 -25.42 8.73 19.82
C TRP A 382 -24.15 9.09 20.57
N LEU A 383 -24.11 10.26 21.21
CA LEU A 383 -22.98 10.67 22.05
C LEU A 383 -22.72 9.67 23.19
N ARG A 384 -23.79 9.16 23.83
CA ARG A 384 -23.66 8.15 24.89
C ARG A 384 -23.10 6.82 24.34
N GLN A 385 -23.55 6.39 23.17
CA GLN A 385 -23.06 5.17 22.51
C GLN A 385 -21.60 5.30 22.09
N LEU A 386 -21.23 6.40 21.42
CA LEU A 386 -19.85 6.67 21.00
C LEU A 386 -18.90 6.72 22.21
N ARG A 387 -19.29 7.36 23.32
CA ARG A 387 -18.50 7.36 24.56
C ARG A 387 -18.35 5.96 25.14
N ARG A 388 -19.39 5.12 25.07
CA ARG A 388 -19.32 3.72 25.50
C ARG A 388 -18.29 2.94 24.67
N TRP A 389 -18.33 3.03 23.34
CA TRP A 389 -17.36 2.33 22.49
C TRP A 389 -15.94 2.88 22.63
N ASN A 390 -15.77 4.20 22.71
CA ASN A 390 -14.48 4.85 22.90
C ASN A 390 -13.82 4.48 24.26
N GLY A 391 -14.63 4.17 25.28
CA GLY A 391 -14.15 3.72 26.59
C GLY A 391 -13.73 2.24 26.65
N VAL A 392 -13.94 1.47 25.59
CA VAL A 392 -13.50 0.06 25.53
C VAL A 392 -12.03 0.01 25.15
N ASP A 393 -11.20 -0.65 25.96
CA ASP A 393 -9.76 -0.74 25.75
C ASP A 393 -9.36 -1.29 24.37
N VAL A 394 -10.12 -2.24 23.81
CA VAL A 394 -9.80 -2.81 22.49
C VAL A 394 -10.16 -1.89 21.31
N CYS A 395 -10.75 -0.71 21.56
CA CYS A 395 -11.10 0.25 20.52
C CYS A 395 -9.83 0.76 19.78
N PRO A 396 -9.80 0.64 18.44
CA PRO A 396 -8.65 1.10 17.67
C PRO A 396 -8.35 2.60 17.84
N LEU A 397 -7.06 2.94 17.91
CA LEU A 397 -6.58 4.32 17.96
C LEU A 397 -6.90 5.09 16.67
N GLU A 398 -6.66 6.39 16.59
CA GLU A 398 -6.88 7.16 15.36
C GLU A 398 -5.72 7.00 14.35
N ASP A 399 -4.46 7.11 14.80
CA ASP A 399 -3.25 7.09 13.94
C ASP A 399 -2.31 5.90 14.17
N GLY A 400 -2.77 4.86 14.90
CA GLY A 400 -1.94 3.72 15.29
C GLY A 400 -1.26 3.92 16.66
N ASN A 401 -0.49 2.93 17.10
CA ASN A 401 -0.09 2.68 18.50
C ASN A 401 0.75 3.75 19.24
N HIS A 402 0.84 4.99 18.77
CA HIS A 402 1.65 6.03 19.41
C HIS A 402 0.89 7.35 19.54
N GLY A 403 0.62 7.75 20.79
CA GLY A 403 -0.08 8.98 21.14
C GLY A 403 0.77 10.22 20.89
N GLY A 404 0.60 10.85 19.73
CA GLY A 404 1.07 12.21 19.45
C GLY A 404 0.02 13.26 19.85
N GLU A 405 0.48 14.47 20.19
CA GLU A 405 -0.37 15.65 20.39
C GLU A 405 -0.99 16.07 19.05
N LEU A 406 -2.30 15.84 18.89
CA LEU A 406 -3.09 16.34 17.76
C LEU A 406 -4.06 17.42 18.24
N THR A 407 -4.29 18.41 17.39
CA THR A 407 -5.19 19.54 17.62
C THR A 407 -6.64 19.08 17.80
N ASN A 408 -7.31 19.53 18.87
CA ASN A 408 -8.75 19.29 19.08
C ASN A 408 -9.57 20.05 18.03
N LEU A 409 -10.70 19.48 17.57
CA LEU A 409 -11.55 20.09 16.52
C LEU A 409 -12.06 21.51 16.88
N THR A 410 -12.05 21.88 18.16
CA THR A 410 -12.60 23.12 18.71
C THR A 410 -11.56 24.17 19.15
N ASN A 411 -10.27 23.84 19.22
CA ASN A 411 -9.22 24.79 19.67
C ASN A 411 -8.13 24.97 18.60
N ALA A 412 -8.33 25.94 17.72
CA ALA A 412 -7.35 26.37 16.71
C ALA A 412 -6.62 27.69 17.05
N LEU A 413 -6.76 28.22 18.28
CA LEU A 413 -6.03 29.41 18.74
C LEU A 413 -4.88 29.00 19.67
N PRO A 414 -3.66 29.55 19.50
CA PRO A 414 -2.59 29.34 20.46
C PRO A 414 -2.94 30.10 21.75
N GLN A 415 -3.41 29.40 22.78
CA GLN A 415 -3.42 29.95 24.12
C GLN A 415 -1.99 29.87 24.67
N ASP A 416 -1.31 31.02 24.67
CA ASP A 416 -0.16 31.27 25.53
C ASP A 416 -0.57 31.05 27.00
N GLN A 417 -0.21 29.91 27.58
CA GLN A 417 0.10 29.77 29.00
C GLN A 417 0.85 28.44 29.27
N PRO A 418 2.11 28.48 29.77
CA PRO A 418 2.85 27.27 30.11
C PRO A 418 2.42 26.78 31.49
N GLY A 419 1.27 26.12 31.55
CA GLY A 419 0.83 25.34 32.72
C GLY A 419 1.09 23.86 32.48
N ASN A 420 2.04 23.30 33.23
CA ASN A 420 2.47 21.89 33.23
C ASN A 420 1.31 20.88 33.08
N PRO A 421 1.20 20.11 31.98
CA PRO A 421 0.31 18.95 31.93
C PRO A 421 1.12 17.69 32.27
N ASP A 422 0.81 17.06 33.40
CA ASP A 422 1.32 15.74 33.76
C ASP A 422 1.12 14.75 32.59
N SER A 423 2.22 14.21 32.08
CA SER A 423 2.30 13.28 30.94
C SER A 423 1.55 11.94 31.12
N LEU A 424 0.82 11.77 32.22
CA LEU A 424 0.06 10.56 32.58
C LEU A 424 -1.46 10.68 32.38
N THR A 425 -1.97 11.85 31.93
CA THR A 425 -3.42 12.09 31.72
C THR A 425 -3.75 12.61 30.30
N ARG A 426 -3.04 12.14 29.27
CA ARG A 426 -3.38 12.47 27.88
C ARG A 426 -4.58 11.64 27.39
N PRO A 427 -5.61 12.25 26.77
CA PRO A 427 -6.78 11.51 26.30
C PRO A 427 -6.40 10.55 25.16
N HIS A 428 -6.80 9.29 25.32
CA HIS A 428 -6.62 8.21 24.34
C HIS A 428 -7.51 8.48 23.10
N ARG A 429 -6.92 8.97 21.99
CA ARG A 429 -7.65 9.26 20.74
C ARG A 429 -7.94 7.97 19.96
N THR A 430 -9.21 7.62 19.86
CA THR A 430 -9.70 6.49 19.04
C THR A 430 -10.31 7.00 17.74
N VAL A 431 -10.64 6.07 16.84
CA VAL A 431 -11.40 6.36 15.61
C VAL A 431 -12.74 7.08 15.84
N PHE A 432 -13.30 7.04 17.05
CA PHE A 432 -14.55 7.74 17.39
C PHE A 432 -14.35 9.14 17.99
N THR A 433 -13.12 9.51 18.35
CA THR A 433 -12.87 10.75 19.09
C THR A 433 -13.33 11.98 18.32
N ARG A 434 -13.05 12.07 17.01
CA ARG A 434 -13.56 13.16 16.16
C ARG A 434 -15.09 13.22 16.12
N ALA A 435 -15.79 12.08 16.08
CA ALA A 435 -17.25 12.04 16.09
C ALA A 435 -17.86 12.48 17.43
N ILE A 436 -17.18 12.17 18.55
CA ILE A 436 -17.55 12.65 19.88
C ILE A 436 -17.39 14.16 19.95
N GLU A 437 -16.26 14.71 19.52
CA GLU A 437 -16.00 16.16 19.47
C GLU A 437 -17.00 16.88 18.53
N ALA A 438 -17.37 16.26 17.40
CA ALA A 438 -18.37 16.80 16.48
C ALA A 438 -19.78 16.88 17.09
N CYS A 439 -20.05 16.18 18.20
CA CYS A 439 -21.33 16.30 18.89
C CYS A 439 -21.57 17.70 19.47
N ASP A 440 -20.51 18.46 19.73
CA ASP A 440 -20.60 19.83 20.26
C ASP A 440 -20.80 20.88 19.15
N LEU A 441 -20.64 20.49 17.88
CA LEU A 441 -20.85 21.38 16.74
C LEU A 441 -22.34 21.57 16.44
N HIS A 442 -22.73 22.83 16.19
CA HIS A 442 -24.09 23.19 15.80
C HIS A 442 -24.16 23.79 14.40
N TRP A 443 -25.36 23.82 13.83
CA TRP A 443 -25.66 24.45 12.55
C TRP A 443 -26.24 25.86 12.69
N GLN A 444 -26.51 26.32 13.92
CA GLN A 444 -27.24 27.57 14.19
C GLN A 444 -26.48 28.88 13.90
N ASP A 445 -25.23 28.80 13.45
CA ASP A 445 -24.46 30.00 13.14
C ASP A 445 -25.14 30.81 12.01
N PRO A 446 -25.39 32.10 12.19
CA PRO A 446 -26.18 32.90 11.24
C PRO A 446 -25.49 33.04 9.88
N HIS A 447 -24.15 33.10 9.85
CA HIS A 447 -23.37 33.16 8.60
C HIS A 447 -23.35 31.80 7.90
N LEU A 448 -23.22 30.70 8.64
CA LEU A 448 -23.34 29.36 8.07
C LEU A 448 -24.73 29.13 7.46
N GLN A 449 -25.79 29.52 8.17
CA GLN A 449 -27.18 29.47 7.68
C GLN A 449 -27.36 30.33 6.42
N HIS A 450 -26.68 31.48 6.36
CA HIS A 450 -26.68 32.32 5.17
C HIS A 450 -26.01 31.63 3.97
N ILE A 451 -24.86 30.98 4.17
CA ILE A 451 -24.14 30.25 3.11
C ILE A 451 -24.99 29.10 2.55
N ILE A 452 -25.66 28.35 3.42
CA ILE A 452 -26.44 27.17 3.01
C ILE A 452 -27.85 27.51 2.51
N SER A 453 -28.44 28.66 2.84
CA SER A 453 -29.79 29.04 2.40
C SER A 453 -29.81 29.75 1.02
N GLU A 454 -30.84 29.48 0.21
CA GLU A 454 -30.92 29.93 -1.19
C GLU A 454 -31.42 31.39 -1.33
N ASP A 455 -32.15 31.91 -0.33
CA ASP A 455 -32.96 33.13 -0.44
C ASP A 455 -32.26 34.44 0.00
N HIS A 456 -31.13 34.39 0.71
CA HIS A 456 -30.58 35.57 1.40
C HIS A 456 -29.35 36.20 0.73
N CYS A 457 -28.67 35.53 -0.20
CA CYS A 457 -27.45 36.08 -0.82
C CYS A 457 -27.68 37.36 -1.64
N THR A 458 -28.92 37.62 -2.07
CA THR A 458 -29.29 38.82 -2.84
C THR A 458 -29.54 40.07 -1.98
N HIS A 459 -29.81 39.94 -0.68
CA HIS A 459 -30.35 41.05 0.12
C HIS A 459 -29.36 41.75 1.05
N TYR A 460 -28.15 41.19 1.25
CA TYR A 460 -27.16 41.74 2.19
C TYR A 460 -26.09 42.64 1.55
N CYS A 461 -25.97 42.66 0.22
CA CYS A 461 -25.01 43.53 -0.49
C CYS A 461 -25.37 45.04 -0.42
N TYR A 462 -26.48 45.40 0.23
CA TYR A 462 -26.99 46.78 0.29
C TYR A 462 -27.04 47.40 1.70
N HIS A 463 -26.60 46.68 2.74
CA HIS A 463 -26.52 47.27 4.09
C HIS A 463 -25.07 47.44 4.52
N ASP A 464 -24.63 48.69 4.48
CA ASP A 464 -23.39 49.19 5.07
C ASP A 464 -23.21 48.69 6.53
N ASN A 465 -22.00 48.23 6.85
CA ASN A 465 -21.46 47.89 8.19
C ASN A 465 -21.74 46.51 8.83
N ILE A 466 -21.44 45.38 8.15
CA ILE A 466 -21.27 44.09 8.86
C ILE A 466 -19.98 43.36 8.42
N ASP A 467 -19.00 43.32 9.33
CA ASP A 467 -17.75 42.54 9.40
C ASP A 467 -17.01 42.17 8.08
N SER A 468 -16.01 42.97 7.73
CA SER A 468 -15.04 42.75 6.63
C SER A 468 -14.28 41.40 6.66
N SER A 469 -14.42 40.60 7.71
CA SER A 469 -13.78 39.29 7.87
C SER A 469 -14.56 38.14 7.21
N LEU A 470 -15.89 38.21 7.13
CA LEU A 470 -16.77 37.11 6.69
C LEU A 470 -16.92 37.00 5.17
N PHE A 471 -16.59 38.07 4.44
CA PHE A 471 -16.61 38.12 2.99
C PHE A 471 -15.22 38.46 2.45
N ASP A 472 -14.95 38.07 1.21
CA ASP A 472 -13.75 38.52 0.49
C ASP A 472 -13.93 39.92 -0.12
N ALA A 473 -12.89 40.45 -0.77
CA ALA A 473 -12.93 41.78 -1.39
C ALA A 473 -13.94 41.90 -2.55
N ARG A 474 -14.47 40.77 -3.06
CA ARG A 474 -15.51 40.71 -4.10
C ARG A 474 -16.91 40.51 -3.52
N GLY A 475 -17.04 40.42 -2.19
CA GLY A 475 -18.30 40.16 -1.51
C GLY A 475 -18.70 38.68 -1.48
N TRP A 476 -17.77 37.75 -1.74
CA TRP A 476 -18.06 36.32 -1.67
C TRP A 476 -17.93 35.78 -0.25
N PRO A 477 -18.80 34.83 0.14
CA PRO A 477 -18.79 34.29 1.50
C PRO A 477 -17.51 33.49 1.77
N LEU A 478 -16.99 33.66 2.98
CA LEU A 478 -15.87 32.91 3.53
C LEU A 478 -16.31 32.15 4.78
N TRP A 479 -15.87 30.91 4.92
CA TRP A 479 -16.11 30.12 6.12
C TRP A 479 -14.80 29.87 6.88
N HIS A 480 -14.68 30.44 8.09
CA HIS A 480 -13.47 30.37 8.93
C HIS A 480 -13.67 29.35 10.06
N GLU A 481 -13.57 28.07 9.72
CA GLU A 481 -13.56 26.95 10.66
C GLU A 481 -12.33 26.09 10.36
N HIS A 482 -11.94 25.22 11.29
CA HIS A 482 -10.90 24.24 11.04
C HIS A 482 -11.20 23.44 9.76
N VAL A 483 -10.28 23.41 8.79
CA VAL A 483 -10.54 22.94 7.41
C VAL A 483 -11.11 21.51 7.37
N PRO A 484 -10.51 20.50 8.05
CA PRO A 484 -11.11 19.17 8.19
C PRO A 484 -12.54 19.17 8.74
N THR A 485 -12.82 19.99 9.76
CA THR A 485 -14.15 20.11 10.37
C THR A 485 -15.17 20.69 9.38
N ALA A 486 -14.79 21.75 8.68
CA ALA A 486 -15.63 22.38 7.67
C ALA A 486 -15.93 21.42 6.51
N CYS A 487 -14.95 20.64 6.07
CA CYS A 487 -15.14 19.64 5.03
C CYS A 487 -16.02 18.48 5.51
N ALA A 488 -15.94 18.08 6.78
CA ALA A 488 -16.85 17.09 7.35
C ALA A 488 -18.31 17.56 7.36
N ARG A 489 -18.57 18.87 7.52
CA ARG A 489 -19.92 19.44 7.32
C ARG A 489 -20.40 19.31 5.87
N VAL A 490 -19.50 19.52 4.90
CA VAL A 490 -19.79 19.29 3.47
C VAL A 490 -20.12 17.81 3.22
N ASP A 491 -19.32 16.88 3.76
CA ASP A 491 -19.57 15.43 3.62
C ASP A 491 -20.89 15.01 4.27
N ALA A 492 -21.22 15.56 5.44
CA ALA A 492 -22.49 15.34 6.10
C ALA A 492 -23.67 15.85 5.26
N LEU A 493 -23.62 17.08 4.73
CA LEU A 493 -24.67 17.61 3.85
C LEU A 493 -24.85 16.72 2.60
N ARG A 494 -23.75 16.32 1.95
CA ARG A 494 -23.78 15.42 0.78
C ARG A 494 -24.40 14.07 1.14
N SER A 495 -23.98 13.49 2.26
CA SER A 495 -24.45 12.20 2.76
C SER A 495 -25.91 12.21 3.22
N HIS A 496 -26.48 13.36 3.60
CA HIS A 496 -27.90 13.51 3.99
C HIS A 496 -28.81 14.05 2.86
N GLY A 497 -28.30 14.10 1.63
CA GLY A 497 -29.10 14.49 0.46
C GLY A 497 -29.31 16.00 0.31
N TYR A 498 -28.33 16.81 0.73
CA TYR A 498 -28.28 18.26 0.54
C TYR A 498 -27.10 18.68 -0.36
N PRO A 499 -27.05 18.23 -1.63
CA PRO A 499 -25.88 18.45 -2.49
C PRO A 499 -25.67 19.91 -2.89
N ARG A 500 -26.74 20.73 -2.91
CA ARG A 500 -26.63 22.16 -3.27
C ARG A 500 -26.05 22.98 -2.14
N GLU A 501 -26.50 22.71 -0.92
CA GLU A 501 -26.02 23.29 0.32
C GLU A 501 -24.55 22.90 0.56
N ALA A 502 -24.22 21.62 0.33
CA ALA A 502 -22.85 21.12 0.35
C ALA A 502 -21.96 21.87 -0.65
N LEU A 503 -22.44 22.09 -1.87
CA LEU A 503 -21.70 22.82 -2.91
C LEU A 503 -21.44 24.29 -2.51
N ARG A 504 -22.44 25.00 -1.98
CA ARG A 504 -22.27 26.40 -1.52
C ARG A 504 -21.24 26.50 -0.39
N LEU A 505 -21.33 25.59 0.58
CA LEU A 505 -20.37 25.52 1.68
C LEU A 505 -18.96 25.17 1.19
N ALA A 506 -18.84 24.23 0.26
CA ALA A 506 -17.56 23.87 -0.36
C ALA A 506 -16.91 25.08 -1.05
N ILE A 507 -17.67 25.85 -1.83
CA ILE A 507 -17.17 27.07 -2.49
C ILE A 507 -16.69 28.10 -1.45
N ALA A 508 -17.46 28.33 -0.38
CA ALA A 508 -17.07 29.25 0.69
C ALA A 508 -15.77 28.82 1.40
N ILE A 509 -15.59 27.50 1.62
CA ILE A 509 -14.35 26.94 2.19
C ILE A 509 -13.17 27.15 1.22
N VAL A 510 -13.34 26.88 -0.07
CA VAL A 510 -12.27 27.07 -1.07
C VAL A 510 -11.89 28.54 -1.18
N ASN A 511 -12.84 29.46 -1.11
CA ASN A 511 -12.54 30.89 -1.07
C ASN A 511 -11.75 31.28 0.19
N THR A 512 -12.04 30.67 1.35
CA THR A 512 -11.20 30.81 2.55
C THR A 512 -9.79 30.30 2.32
N LEU A 513 -9.62 29.13 1.69
CA LEU A 513 -8.31 28.56 1.38
C LEU A 513 -7.50 29.46 0.45
N ARG A 514 -8.12 29.99 -0.62
CA ARG A 514 -7.52 30.98 -1.53
C ARG A 514 -7.05 32.23 -0.76
N ARG A 515 -7.90 32.79 0.11
CA ARG A 515 -7.55 33.95 0.94
C ARG A 515 -6.42 33.64 1.93
N GLN A 516 -6.41 32.45 2.51
CA GLN A 516 -5.37 32.00 3.44
C GLN A 516 -4.02 31.87 2.73
N GLN A 517 -3.99 31.21 1.56
CA GLN A 517 -2.78 31.07 0.73
C GLN A 517 -2.21 32.44 0.35
N GLN A 518 -3.07 33.38 -0.06
CA GLN A 518 -2.66 34.74 -0.42
C GLN A 518 -2.08 35.51 0.78
N LYS A 519 -2.73 35.46 1.95
CA LYS A 519 -2.23 36.09 3.18
C LYS A 519 -0.87 35.52 3.62
N GLN A 520 -0.71 34.21 3.54
CA GLN A 520 0.55 33.52 3.86
C GLN A 520 1.68 33.96 2.93
N LEU A 521 1.39 34.09 1.63
CA LEU A 521 2.34 34.58 0.64
C LEU A 521 2.77 36.03 0.90
N GLU A 522 1.83 36.93 1.21
CA GLU A 522 2.12 38.33 1.54
C GLU A 522 2.95 38.46 2.83
N PHE A 523 2.62 37.67 3.84
CA PHE A 523 3.38 37.60 5.08
C PHE A 523 4.82 37.10 4.84
N PHE A 524 4.99 36.06 4.02
CA PHE A 524 6.32 35.58 3.68
C PHE A 524 7.11 36.60 2.85
N ARG A 525 6.48 37.26 1.85
CA ARG A 525 7.15 38.28 1.02
C ARG A 525 7.68 39.45 1.85
N SER A 526 6.96 39.87 2.89
CA SER A 526 7.42 40.94 3.80
C SER A 526 8.60 40.51 4.69
N HIS A 527 8.66 39.25 5.14
CA HIS A 527 9.68 38.74 6.06
C HIS A 527 10.77 37.87 5.39
N LYS A 528 10.77 37.77 4.06
CA LYS A 528 11.61 36.84 3.28
C LYS A 528 13.09 36.95 3.60
N LYS A 529 13.63 38.17 3.72
CA LYS A 529 15.07 38.41 3.97
C LYS A 529 15.53 37.85 5.32
N GLU A 530 14.72 37.99 6.37
CA GLU A 530 15.06 37.53 7.71
C GLU A 530 14.98 36.00 7.81
N LEU A 531 13.91 35.41 7.26
CA LEU A 531 13.70 33.96 7.31
C LEU A 531 14.74 33.20 6.48
N LEU A 532 15.12 33.72 5.31
CA LEU A 532 16.17 33.11 4.49
C LEU A 532 17.55 33.19 5.14
N HIS A 533 17.84 34.25 5.91
CA HIS A 533 19.10 34.36 6.63
C HIS A 533 19.24 33.29 7.74
N LYS A 534 18.13 32.94 8.40
CA LYS A 534 18.12 31.89 9.44
C LYS A 534 18.27 30.48 8.86
N GLY A 535 17.91 30.25 7.60
CA GLY A 535 18.07 28.97 6.88
C GLY A 535 17.22 27.80 7.40
N ILE A 536 16.55 27.96 8.54
CA ILE A 536 15.70 26.95 9.21
C ILE A 536 14.37 27.63 9.59
N THR A 537 13.27 26.90 9.48
CA THR A 537 11.94 27.35 9.89
C THR A 537 11.35 26.42 10.96
N SER A 538 10.65 26.99 11.93
CA SER A 538 9.78 26.27 12.87
C SER A 538 8.30 26.29 12.44
N VAL A 539 7.96 27.07 11.41
CA VAL A 539 6.62 27.13 10.84
C VAL A 539 6.33 25.80 10.15
N THR A 540 5.35 25.07 10.68
CA THR A 540 4.91 23.79 10.12
C THR A 540 3.43 23.54 10.43
N ASN A 541 2.71 22.88 9.52
CA ASN A 541 1.37 22.36 9.83
C ASN A 541 1.49 20.98 10.47
N MET A 542 1.02 20.86 11.71
CA MET A 542 1.00 19.60 12.47
C MET A 542 -0.03 18.60 11.90
N GLU A 543 -1.12 19.13 11.34
CA GLU A 543 -2.18 18.32 10.73
C GLU A 543 -2.16 18.51 9.21
N GLY A 544 -1.81 17.44 8.51
CA GLY A 544 -1.81 17.40 7.05
C GLY A 544 -3.20 17.12 6.50
N TRP A 545 -3.62 17.83 5.46
CA TRP A 545 -4.93 17.61 4.84
C TRP A 545 -4.99 16.33 3.99
N VAL A 546 -3.87 15.96 3.35
CA VAL A 546 -3.74 14.70 2.60
C VAL A 546 -3.33 13.58 3.55
N GLY A 547 -4.11 12.49 3.55
CA GLY A 547 -3.97 11.38 4.51
C GLY A 547 -4.79 11.56 5.79
N HIS A 548 -5.47 12.70 5.97
CA HIS A 548 -6.34 12.97 7.10
C HIS A 548 -7.54 12.00 7.14
N PRO A 549 -7.99 11.51 8.32
CA PRO A 549 -9.13 10.58 8.41
C PRO A 549 -10.47 11.09 7.86
N LEU A 550 -10.69 12.41 7.89
CA LEU A 550 -11.89 13.05 7.32
C LEU A 550 -11.75 13.42 5.83
N ASP A 551 -10.62 13.10 5.18
CA ASP A 551 -10.34 13.38 3.77
C ASP A 551 -10.88 14.73 3.24
N PRO A 552 -10.43 15.88 3.79
CA PRO A 552 -10.99 17.18 3.46
C PRO A 552 -10.85 17.55 1.99
N ILE A 553 -9.68 17.31 1.40
CA ILE A 553 -9.41 17.68 0.01
C ILE A 553 -10.15 16.76 -0.96
N GLY A 554 -10.19 15.44 -0.69
CA GLY A 554 -10.98 14.52 -1.49
C GLY A 554 -12.48 14.84 -1.43
N THR A 555 -12.99 15.21 -0.25
CA THR A 555 -14.40 15.63 -0.06
C THR A 555 -14.74 16.88 -0.89
N LEU A 556 -13.90 17.92 -0.83
CA LEU A 556 -14.12 19.14 -1.63
C LEU A 556 -14.01 18.84 -3.13
N PHE A 557 -13.00 18.08 -3.55
CA PHE A 557 -12.79 17.70 -4.94
C PHE A 557 -14.01 16.95 -5.50
N SER A 558 -14.44 15.87 -4.85
CA SER A 558 -15.61 15.08 -5.26
C SER A 558 -16.90 15.92 -5.27
N THR A 559 -17.11 16.80 -4.29
CA THR A 559 -18.32 17.66 -4.24
C THR A 559 -18.37 18.63 -5.43
N LEU A 560 -17.23 19.16 -5.84
CA LEU A 560 -17.11 20.10 -6.97
C LEU A 560 -17.18 19.39 -8.33
N THR A 561 -16.69 18.16 -8.45
CA THR A 561 -16.73 17.39 -9.72
C THR A 561 -18.09 16.72 -9.97
N GLU A 562 -18.70 16.10 -8.96
CA GLU A 562 -19.99 15.39 -9.07
C GLU A 562 -21.14 16.32 -9.52
N THR A 563 -21.05 17.61 -9.18
CA THR A 563 -22.06 18.62 -9.53
C THR A 563 -21.87 19.19 -10.94
N GLY A 564 -20.66 19.13 -11.50
CA GLY A 564 -20.35 19.52 -12.88
C GLY A 564 -20.75 18.48 -13.92
N CYS A 565 -20.84 17.19 -13.54
CA CYS A 565 -21.04 16.06 -14.45
C CYS A 565 -22.47 15.55 -14.60
N ARG A 566 -23.52 16.26 -14.13
CA ARG A 566 -24.92 15.85 -14.39
C ARG A 566 -25.50 16.57 -15.61
N PRO A 567 -25.46 15.97 -16.83
CA PRO A 567 -26.49 16.24 -17.81
C PRO A 567 -27.81 15.67 -17.26
N SER A 568 -28.89 16.40 -17.46
CA SER A 568 -30.26 16.01 -17.15
C SER A 568 -30.56 14.55 -17.53
N GLY A 569 -30.53 13.65 -16.55
CA GLY A 569 -30.82 12.23 -16.73
C GLY A 569 -31.20 11.59 -15.41
N CYS A 570 -32.37 10.95 -15.36
CA CYS A 570 -33.07 10.39 -14.19
C CYS A 570 -33.89 11.36 -13.31
N SER A 571 -34.33 12.48 -13.85
CA SER A 571 -35.60 13.11 -13.48
C SER A 571 -36.61 12.87 -14.60
N ASP A 572 -37.28 11.71 -14.55
CA ASP A 572 -38.50 11.52 -15.32
C ASP A 572 -39.60 12.32 -14.60
N ASP A 573 -39.64 13.62 -14.90
CA ASP A 573 -40.73 14.50 -14.55
C ASP A 573 -41.12 15.24 -15.84
N ARG A 574 -41.78 14.51 -16.74
CA ARG A 574 -42.40 15.06 -17.95
C ARG A 574 -43.59 15.94 -17.56
N ARG A 575 -43.30 17.17 -17.11
CA ARG A 575 -44.20 18.32 -17.23
C ARG A 575 -43.44 19.45 -17.90
N ALA A 576 -43.44 19.43 -19.23
CA ALA A 576 -42.99 20.53 -20.06
C ALA A 576 -44.02 21.67 -19.96
N ASP A 577 -43.81 22.63 -19.05
CA ASP A 577 -44.07 24.07 -19.28
C ASP A 577 -43.59 24.95 -18.09
N ARG A 578 -42.32 24.79 -17.69
CA ARG A 578 -41.62 25.80 -16.87
C ARG A 578 -40.23 26.04 -17.45
N PRO A 579 -39.78 27.31 -17.58
CA PRO A 579 -38.40 27.58 -17.97
C PRO A 579 -37.46 26.93 -16.93
N PRO A 580 -36.28 26.44 -17.33
CA PRO A 580 -35.35 25.80 -16.40
C PRO A 580 -34.98 26.75 -15.26
N LEU A 581 -35.45 26.45 -14.04
CA LEU A 581 -35.11 27.15 -12.80
C LEU A 581 -33.65 26.82 -12.40
N PRO A 582 -32.92 27.74 -11.74
CA PRO A 582 -31.56 28.07 -12.16
C PRO A 582 -30.48 27.33 -11.35
N VAL A 583 -29.61 26.58 -12.05
CA VAL A 583 -28.25 26.24 -11.60
C VAL A 583 -27.36 27.51 -11.46
N PHE A 584 -27.86 28.66 -11.92
CA PHE A 584 -27.18 29.97 -11.97
C PHE A 584 -26.83 30.61 -10.61
N ALA A 585 -27.39 30.19 -9.47
CA ALA A 585 -27.15 30.89 -8.20
C ALA A 585 -25.74 30.64 -7.61
N ALA A 586 -25.22 29.41 -7.70
CA ALA A 586 -23.88 29.07 -7.20
C ALA A 586 -22.75 29.50 -8.15
N GLN A 587 -23.03 29.59 -9.47
CA GLN A 587 -22.11 30.14 -10.47
C GLN A 587 -21.79 31.63 -10.25
N ARG A 588 -22.61 32.37 -9.47
CA ARG A 588 -22.35 33.78 -9.14
C ARG A 588 -21.15 34.00 -8.21
N PHE A 589 -20.64 32.92 -7.60
CA PHE A 589 -19.46 32.93 -6.72
C PHE A 589 -18.20 32.37 -7.39
N LEU A 590 -18.21 32.24 -8.72
CA LEU A 590 -17.05 31.87 -9.54
C LEU A 590 -16.51 33.12 -10.27
N GLU A 591 -15.21 33.19 -10.53
CA GLU A 591 -14.65 34.30 -11.32
C GLU A 591 -15.13 34.18 -12.77
N GLU A 592 -15.17 35.29 -13.53
CA GLU A 592 -15.57 35.25 -14.94
C GLU A 592 -14.66 34.29 -15.73
N GLY A 593 -15.23 33.16 -16.18
CA GLY A 593 -14.51 32.11 -16.90
C GLY A 593 -14.02 30.93 -16.04
N GLU A 594 -14.27 30.91 -14.74
CA GLU A 594 -14.00 29.75 -13.87
C GLU A 594 -15.15 28.71 -13.89
N SER A 595 -14.80 27.42 -13.83
CA SER A 595 -15.73 26.30 -13.75
C SER A 595 -15.62 25.60 -12.39
N PHE A 596 -16.61 24.77 -12.02
CA PHE A 596 -16.48 23.94 -10.80
C PHE A 596 -15.30 22.98 -10.89
N MET A 597 -14.98 22.50 -12.10
CA MET A 597 -13.79 21.67 -12.34
C MET A 597 -12.50 22.46 -12.08
N SER A 598 -12.41 23.72 -12.51
CA SER A 598 -11.22 24.55 -12.23
C SER A 598 -11.03 24.80 -10.74
N LEU A 599 -12.12 24.99 -9.99
CA LEU A 599 -12.09 25.13 -8.54
C LEU A 599 -11.68 23.82 -7.84
N ALA A 600 -12.17 22.68 -8.34
CA ALA A 600 -11.81 21.35 -7.82
C ALA A 600 -10.31 21.09 -7.99
N VAL A 601 -9.80 21.30 -9.21
CA VAL A 601 -8.37 21.16 -9.52
C VAL A 601 -7.54 22.10 -8.66
N GLU A 602 -7.90 23.39 -8.56
CA GLU A 602 -7.15 24.34 -7.74
C GLU A 602 -7.09 23.91 -6.26
N THR A 603 -8.22 23.44 -5.72
CA THR A 603 -8.30 22.95 -4.33
C THR A 603 -7.41 21.73 -4.11
N ALA A 604 -7.41 20.79 -5.05
CA ALA A 604 -6.53 19.61 -4.97
C ALA A 604 -5.04 20.01 -5.03
N LEU A 605 -4.66 20.96 -5.89
CA LEU A 605 -3.29 21.48 -5.98
C LEU A 605 -2.85 22.21 -4.70
N ILE A 606 -3.73 23.02 -4.11
CA ILE A 606 -3.49 23.68 -2.82
C ILE A 606 -3.27 22.62 -1.72
N GLY A 607 -4.12 21.59 -1.69
CA GLY A 607 -4.06 20.53 -0.69
C GLY A 607 -2.81 19.65 -0.79
N LEU A 608 -2.49 19.19 -2.00
CA LEU A 608 -1.29 18.40 -2.29
C LEU A 608 -0.01 19.20 -1.99
N GLY A 609 -0.01 20.50 -2.29
CA GLY A 609 1.12 21.40 -2.07
C GLY A 609 1.29 21.91 -0.63
N GLN A 610 0.38 21.58 0.29
CA GLN A 610 0.47 22.00 1.69
C GLN A 610 1.74 21.44 2.34
N GLN A 611 2.58 22.30 2.91
CA GLN A 611 3.64 21.86 3.80
C GLN A 611 3.00 21.19 5.04
N ARG A 612 3.42 19.97 5.36
CA ARG A 612 2.90 19.20 6.50
C ARG A 612 3.98 18.32 7.12
N VAL A 613 3.93 18.12 8.43
CA VAL A 613 4.82 17.18 9.13
C VAL A 613 4.50 15.74 8.72
N MET A 614 5.52 14.89 8.58
CA MET A 614 5.33 13.45 8.41
C MET A 614 4.65 12.86 9.66
N PRO A 615 3.48 12.21 9.56
CA PRO A 615 2.81 11.67 10.73
C PRO A 615 3.59 10.53 11.38
N ASP A 616 3.32 10.32 12.67
CA ASP A 616 3.90 9.22 13.43
C ASP A 616 3.23 7.89 13.11
N GLY A 617 4.03 6.82 13.05
CA GLY A 617 3.54 5.46 12.83
C GLY A 617 3.47 5.04 11.36
N LEU A 618 3.75 3.75 11.11
CA LEU A 618 3.80 3.17 9.77
C LEU A 618 2.49 3.38 8.98
N TYR A 619 1.35 3.05 9.59
CA TYR A 619 0.05 3.14 8.92
C TYR A 619 -0.30 4.57 8.49
N ALA A 620 -0.07 5.57 9.35
CA ALA A 620 -0.35 6.96 9.02
C ALA A 620 0.54 7.46 7.87
N GLN A 621 1.83 7.07 7.86
CA GLN A 621 2.75 7.39 6.78
C GLN A 621 2.33 6.75 5.44
N GLU A 622 1.95 5.47 5.46
CA GLU A 622 1.45 4.77 4.27
C GLU A 622 0.10 5.32 3.79
N LYS A 623 -0.78 5.72 4.71
CA LYS A 623 -2.05 6.39 4.41
C LYS A 623 -1.84 7.73 3.71
N VAL A 624 -0.87 8.53 4.14
CA VAL A 624 -0.51 9.79 3.43
C VAL A 624 -0.06 9.49 2.00
N CYS A 625 0.83 8.53 1.80
CA CYS A 625 1.33 8.18 0.46
C CYS A 625 0.20 7.68 -0.45
N ARG A 626 -0.64 6.77 0.07
CA ARG A 626 -1.78 6.21 -0.66
C ARG A 626 -2.84 7.26 -1.01
N ASN A 627 -3.19 8.14 -0.08
CA ASN A 627 -4.19 9.19 -0.35
C ASN A 627 -3.64 10.24 -1.34
N GLU A 628 -2.33 10.54 -1.28
CA GLU A 628 -1.68 11.37 -2.29
C GLU A 628 -1.78 10.73 -3.68
N GLU A 629 -1.42 9.46 -3.82
CA GLU A 629 -1.53 8.70 -5.08
C GLU A 629 -2.97 8.64 -5.60
N GLN A 630 -3.96 8.39 -4.73
CA GLN A 630 -5.39 8.35 -5.09
C GLN A 630 -5.89 9.70 -5.61
N LEU A 631 -5.53 10.81 -4.95
CA LEU A 631 -5.92 12.14 -5.41
C LEU A 631 -5.24 12.51 -6.73
N LEU A 632 -3.97 12.12 -6.91
CA LEU A 632 -3.26 12.30 -8.17
C LEU A 632 -3.86 11.48 -9.32
N ALA A 633 -4.31 10.24 -9.05
CA ALA A 633 -5.02 9.42 -10.03
C ALA A 633 -6.31 10.10 -10.50
N LYS A 634 -7.13 10.62 -9.57
CA LYS A 634 -8.33 11.41 -9.90
C LYS A 634 -8.00 12.65 -10.74
N LEU A 635 -6.88 13.32 -10.48
CA LEU A 635 -6.43 14.47 -11.27
C LEU A 635 -5.90 14.08 -12.66
N GLN A 636 -5.38 12.86 -12.84
CA GLN A 636 -4.94 12.35 -14.16
C GLN A 636 -6.12 12.04 -15.08
N GLU A 637 -7.29 11.73 -14.52
CA GLU A 637 -8.54 11.50 -15.29
C GLU A 637 -9.15 12.81 -15.83
N VAL A 638 -8.73 13.97 -15.32
CA VAL A 638 -9.22 15.28 -15.76
C VAL A 638 -8.50 15.72 -17.04
N GLU A 639 -9.25 15.95 -18.12
CA GLU A 639 -8.71 16.50 -19.37
C GLU A 639 -8.30 17.98 -19.20
N LEU A 640 -7.04 18.29 -19.51
CA LEU A 640 -6.46 19.63 -19.31
C LEU A 640 -6.78 20.60 -20.47
N ASP A 641 -7.83 21.41 -20.31
CA ASP A 641 -8.14 22.53 -21.21
C ASP A 641 -7.26 23.79 -20.94
N ASP A 642 -7.39 24.83 -21.76
CA ASP A 642 -6.61 26.08 -21.60
C ASP A 642 -6.88 26.82 -20.28
N SER A 643 -8.06 26.67 -19.69
CA SER A 643 -8.42 27.31 -18.43
C SER A 643 -7.74 26.59 -17.25
N LEU A 644 -7.78 25.26 -17.23
CA LEU A 644 -7.12 24.42 -16.25
C LEU A 644 -5.61 24.56 -16.34
N ARG A 645 -5.04 24.64 -17.55
CA ARG A 645 -3.61 24.94 -17.74
C ARG A 645 -3.18 26.24 -17.06
N LYS A 646 -4.01 27.30 -17.12
CA LYS A 646 -3.75 28.55 -16.40
C LYS A 646 -3.80 28.36 -14.89
N VAL A 647 -4.73 27.57 -14.37
CA VAL A 647 -4.83 27.23 -12.93
C VAL A 647 -3.59 26.48 -12.46
N PHE A 648 -3.16 25.45 -13.19
CA PHE A 648 -1.92 24.71 -12.89
C PHE A 648 -0.70 25.63 -12.84
N ARG A 649 -0.56 26.52 -13.84
CA ARG A 649 0.54 27.49 -13.88
C ARG A 649 0.50 28.47 -12.71
N LYS A 650 -0.68 29.04 -12.43
CA LYS A 650 -0.92 29.96 -11.30
C LYS A 650 -0.54 29.31 -9.98
N GLN A 651 -1.07 28.11 -9.71
CA GLN A 651 -0.81 27.40 -8.45
C GLN A 651 0.65 26.94 -8.32
N ALA A 652 1.27 26.48 -9.41
CA ALA A 652 2.69 26.14 -9.41
C ALA A 652 3.59 27.32 -8.98
N VAL A 653 3.31 28.53 -9.48
CA VAL A 653 4.05 29.75 -9.09
C VAL A 653 3.80 30.08 -7.62
N LEU A 654 2.53 30.05 -7.17
CA LEU A 654 2.19 30.32 -5.77
C LEU A 654 2.89 29.33 -4.82
N LEU A 655 2.91 28.04 -5.15
CA LEU A 655 3.57 27.01 -4.35
C LEU A 655 5.08 27.21 -4.26
N LEU A 656 5.74 27.69 -5.32
CA LEU A 656 7.18 28.00 -5.30
C LEU A 656 7.52 29.22 -4.44
N GLU A 657 6.62 30.21 -4.39
CA GLU A 657 6.83 31.50 -3.73
C GLU A 657 6.30 31.55 -2.29
N ALA A 658 5.43 30.62 -1.88
CA ALA A 658 4.76 30.60 -0.58
C ALA A 658 5.67 30.32 0.65
N GLY A 659 6.99 30.22 0.48
CA GLY A 659 7.92 30.06 1.59
C GLY A 659 7.62 28.84 2.48
N PRO A 660 7.65 28.94 3.82
CA PRO A 660 7.48 27.80 4.71
C PRO A 660 6.07 27.18 4.71
N TYR A 661 5.09 27.81 4.05
CA TYR A 661 3.70 27.35 4.03
C TYR A 661 3.41 26.33 2.92
N SER A 662 4.35 26.15 1.97
CA SER A 662 4.23 25.24 0.83
C SER A 662 5.31 24.16 0.87
N GLY A 663 4.95 22.92 0.55
CA GLY A 663 5.89 21.80 0.41
C GLY A 663 6.88 21.98 -0.75
N LEU A 664 6.66 22.98 -1.62
CA LEU A 664 7.56 23.39 -2.70
C LEU A 664 8.19 24.77 -2.45
N GLY A 665 8.01 25.36 -1.28
CA GLY A 665 8.53 26.68 -0.96
C GLY A 665 10.06 26.72 -0.80
N GLU A 666 10.62 27.93 -0.73
CA GLU A 666 12.08 28.11 -0.62
C GLU A 666 12.65 27.56 0.72
N LEU A 667 11.89 27.67 1.81
CA LEU A 667 12.21 27.13 3.13
C LEU A 667 11.17 26.06 3.48
N ILE A 668 11.60 24.94 4.06
CA ILE A 668 10.72 23.83 4.43
C ILE A 668 11.14 23.33 5.82
N TYR A 669 10.16 22.97 6.66
CA TYR A 669 10.44 22.34 7.96
C TYR A 669 11.15 20.99 7.77
N ARG A 670 12.13 20.67 8.61
CA ARG A 670 13.03 19.52 8.39
C ARG A 670 12.31 18.19 8.20
N GLU A 671 11.24 17.97 8.96
CA GLU A 671 10.49 16.71 8.97
C GLU A 671 9.19 16.79 8.14
N SER A 672 9.17 17.67 7.14
CA SER A 672 8.02 17.77 6.24
C SER A 672 7.92 16.58 5.29
N VAL A 673 6.70 16.18 4.95
CA VAL A 673 6.46 15.21 3.89
C VAL A 673 7.07 15.71 2.57
N PRO A 674 7.96 14.94 1.92
CA PRO A 674 8.56 15.34 0.64
C PRO A 674 7.56 15.26 -0.51
N MET A 675 7.59 16.23 -1.43
CA MET A 675 6.61 16.37 -2.52
C MET A 675 7.06 15.72 -3.84
N HIS A 676 7.77 14.58 -3.79
CA HIS A 676 8.35 13.98 -5.00
C HIS A 676 7.29 13.50 -6.00
N THR A 677 6.28 12.77 -5.52
CA THR A 677 5.19 12.22 -6.34
C THR A 677 4.33 13.34 -6.93
N PHE A 678 3.89 14.28 -6.10
CA PHE A 678 3.17 15.47 -6.56
C PHE A 678 3.98 16.32 -7.56
N ALA A 679 5.27 16.56 -7.30
CA ALA A 679 6.11 17.33 -8.22
C ALA A 679 6.34 16.62 -9.55
N LYS A 680 6.43 15.29 -9.58
CA LYS A 680 6.49 14.49 -10.83
C LYS A 680 5.22 14.66 -11.65
N TYR A 681 4.05 14.65 -11.01
CA TYR A 681 2.77 14.91 -11.67
C TYR A 681 2.71 16.34 -12.24
N LEU A 682 3.06 17.35 -11.45
CA LEU A 682 3.13 18.74 -11.91
C LEU A 682 4.13 18.92 -13.06
N PHE A 683 5.31 18.30 -12.95
CA PHE A 683 6.34 18.33 -13.99
C PHE A 683 5.79 17.79 -15.31
N THR A 684 5.20 16.59 -15.29
CA THR A 684 4.65 15.93 -16.49
C THR A 684 3.50 16.74 -17.10
N SER A 685 2.65 17.33 -16.26
CA SER A 685 1.48 18.11 -16.70
C SER A 685 1.87 19.47 -17.30
N LEU A 686 2.91 20.13 -16.77
CA LEU A 686 3.35 21.46 -17.20
C LEU A 686 4.42 21.43 -18.30
N LEU A 687 5.19 20.34 -18.44
CA LEU A 687 6.32 20.24 -19.36
C LEU A 687 5.98 20.61 -20.82
N PRO A 688 4.83 20.19 -21.40
CA PRO A 688 4.49 20.55 -22.78
C PRO A 688 4.20 22.04 -23.00
N HIS A 689 3.92 22.80 -21.94
CA HIS A 689 3.41 24.19 -22.03
C HIS A 689 4.35 25.23 -21.41
N ASP A 690 4.99 24.92 -20.28
CA ASP A 690 5.94 25.79 -19.58
C ASP A 690 7.08 24.94 -18.97
N ALA A 691 8.03 24.56 -19.82
CA ALA A 691 9.16 23.74 -19.43
C ALA A 691 10.01 24.38 -18.31
N GLU A 692 10.22 25.70 -18.36
CA GLU A 692 11.03 26.40 -17.36
C GLU A 692 10.40 26.32 -15.96
N LEU A 693 9.09 26.54 -15.86
CA LEU A 693 8.37 26.39 -14.60
C LEU A 693 8.37 24.93 -14.12
N ALA A 694 8.17 23.96 -15.03
CA ALA A 694 8.19 22.54 -14.70
C ALA A 694 9.54 22.14 -14.06
N TYR A 695 10.67 22.51 -14.67
CA TYR A 695 12.00 22.23 -14.12
C TYR A 695 12.23 22.92 -12.77
N LYS A 696 11.77 24.17 -12.58
CA LYS A 696 11.87 24.86 -11.28
C LYS A 696 11.16 24.10 -10.17
N ILE A 697 9.95 23.58 -10.42
CA ILE A 697 9.19 22.77 -9.45
C ILE A 697 9.94 21.47 -9.13
N ALA A 698 10.32 20.72 -10.16
CA ALA A 698 10.95 19.42 -9.98
C ALA A 698 12.29 19.54 -9.25
N LEU A 699 13.15 20.49 -9.64
CA LEU A 699 14.42 20.76 -8.98
C LEU A 699 14.24 21.19 -7.51
N ARG A 700 13.18 21.94 -7.21
CA ARG A 700 12.85 22.37 -5.84
C ARG A 700 12.37 21.21 -4.96
N ALA A 701 11.60 20.29 -5.55
CA ALA A 701 11.07 19.11 -4.90
C ALA A 701 12.11 18.01 -4.67
N MET A 702 13.25 18.04 -5.39
CA MET A 702 14.33 17.06 -5.21
C MET A 702 14.93 17.07 -3.80
N ARG A 703 14.77 18.14 -3.03
CA ARG A 703 15.34 18.28 -1.68
C ARG A 703 14.71 17.27 -0.70
N LEU A 704 15.54 16.71 0.17
CA LEU A 704 15.12 15.81 1.24
C LEU A 704 15.74 16.26 2.59
N PRO A 705 15.23 17.36 3.18
CA PRO A 705 15.88 18.04 4.31
C PRO A 705 16.14 17.17 5.55
N VAL A 706 15.37 16.09 5.73
CA VAL A 706 15.54 15.15 6.84
C VAL A 706 16.92 14.49 6.86
N LEU A 707 17.49 14.21 5.68
CA LEU A 707 18.81 13.57 5.50
C LEU A 707 19.96 14.57 5.45
N GLU A 708 19.67 15.88 5.39
CA GLU A 708 20.71 16.91 5.42
C GLU A 708 21.36 16.93 6.82
N SER A 709 22.68 16.68 6.87
CA SER A 709 23.45 16.79 8.10
C SER A 709 23.49 18.27 8.48
N THR A 710 23.03 18.62 9.68
CA THR A 710 23.25 19.97 10.23
C THR A 710 24.76 20.12 10.39
N ALA A 711 25.40 20.75 9.41
CA ALA A 711 26.80 21.13 9.53
C ALA A 711 26.93 21.95 10.81
N ALA A 712 27.72 21.44 11.75
CA ALA A 712 28.10 22.18 12.93
C ALA A 712 28.67 23.52 12.46
N SER A 713 28.08 24.61 12.95
CA SER A 713 28.67 25.95 12.90
C SER A 713 30.17 25.86 13.20
N GLY A 714 30.98 26.44 12.33
CA GLY A 714 32.42 26.25 12.30
C GLY A 714 33.11 26.52 13.63
N ASP A 715 33.89 25.55 14.08
CA ASP A 715 35.10 25.78 14.87
C ASP A 715 36.10 24.64 14.59
N LEU A 716 37.01 24.90 13.65
CA LEU A 716 38.04 23.97 13.15
C LEU A 716 39.26 23.93 14.09
N SER A 717 39.06 23.62 15.37
CA SER A 717 40.19 23.43 16.29
C SER A 717 39.92 22.43 17.40
N ARG A 718 39.91 21.13 17.08
CA ARG A 718 40.36 20.04 17.96
C ARG A 718 40.44 18.69 17.21
N PRO A 719 41.52 17.90 17.34
CA PRO A 719 41.61 16.58 16.71
C PRO A 719 40.68 15.58 17.41
N HIS A 720 39.82 14.91 16.63
CA HIS A 720 38.90 13.88 17.11
C HIS A 720 39.63 12.54 17.35
N HIS A 721 39.91 12.23 18.60
CA HIS A 721 40.01 10.86 19.09
C HIS A 721 39.08 10.72 20.28
N LEU A 722 37.88 10.16 20.04
CA LEU A 722 37.06 9.41 21.00
C LEU A 722 35.84 8.88 20.24
N VAL A 723 35.67 7.56 20.28
CA VAL A 723 34.48 6.84 19.84
C VAL A 723 33.30 7.38 20.67
N SER A 724 32.56 8.33 20.09
CA SER A 724 31.36 8.89 20.67
C SER A 724 30.17 8.14 20.10
N VAL A 725 29.43 7.49 20.99
CA VAL A 725 28.11 6.92 20.75
C VAL A 725 27.22 8.04 20.19
N VAL A 726 27.01 8.02 18.87
CA VAL A 726 26.10 8.94 18.18
C VAL A 726 24.69 8.69 18.72
N PRO A 727 23.99 9.70 19.27
CA PRO A 727 22.61 9.51 19.68
C PRO A 727 21.75 9.26 18.44
N ASN A 728 21.05 8.13 18.42
CA ASN A 728 19.89 7.85 17.58
C ASN A 728 18.90 9.04 17.58
N ARG A 729 18.96 9.93 16.59
CA ARG A 729 17.92 10.94 16.32
C ARG A 729 17.73 11.20 14.82
N TYR A 730 17.51 10.15 14.04
CA TYR A 730 16.72 10.32 12.82
C TYR A 730 15.25 9.99 13.16
N PRO A 731 14.28 10.82 12.76
CA PRO A 731 12.88 10.48 12.92
C PRO A 731 12.62 9.15 12.20
N ARG A 732 11.85 8.24 12.82
CA ARG A 732 11.58 6.90 12.28
C ARG A 732 10.58 7.00 11.11
N TRP A 733 11.09 7.31 9.93
CA TRP A 733 10.32 7.31 8.69
C TRP A 733 10.35 5.91 8.09
N PHE A 734 9.29 5.15 8.33
CA PHE A 734 9.18 3.77 7.84
C PHE A 734 9.03 3.73 6.31
N THR A 735 8.46 4.78 5.72
CA THR A 735 8.27 4.93 4.27
C THR A 735 9.48 5.56 3.55
N LEU A 736 10.63 5.76 4.22
CA LEU A 736 11.81 6.42 3.63
C LEU A 736 12.27 5.75 2.33
N SER A 737 12.30 4.41 2.27
CA SER A 737 12.67 3.67 1.05
C SER A 737 11.73 3.95 -0.13
N HIS A 738 10.42 4.08 0.14
CA HIS A 738 9.44 4.45 -0.88
C HIS A 738 9.67 5.91 -1.34
N ILE A 739 9.92 6.83 -0.41
CA ILE A 739 10.22 8.24 -0.70
C ILE A 739 11.48 8.39 -1.56
N GLU A 740 12.58 7.70 -1.22
CA GLU A 740 13.82 7.68 -2.02
C GLU A 740 13.58 7.12 -3.43
N THR A 741 12.69 6.13 -3.56
CA THR A 741 12.28 5.60 -4.86
C THR A 741 11.54 6.66 -5.67
N GLN A 742 10.59 7.39 -5.07
CA GLN A 742 9.88 8.48 -5.75
C GLN A 742 10.81 9.65 -6.13
N GLN A 743 11.78 9.98 -5.27
CA GLN A 743 12.83 10.97 -5.56
C GLN A 743 13.65 10.55 -6.80
N CYS A 744 14.03 9.27 -6.87
CA CYS A 744 14.73 8.69 -8.01
C CYS A 744 13.88 8.71 -9.28
N GLU A 745 12.58 8.42 -9.19
CA GLU A 745 11.69 8.48 -10.36
C GLU A 745 11.50 9.90 -10.89
N LEU A 746 11.36 10.90 -10.01
CA LEU A 746 11.33 12.31 -10.40
C LEU A 746 12.60 12.70 -11.16
N ALA A 747 13.77 12.33 -10.63
CA ALA A 747 15.06 12.59 -11.27
C ALA A 747 15.19 11.92 -12.65
N SER A 748 14.75 10.66 -12.79
CA SER A 748 14.74 9.94 -14.07
C SER A 748 13.82 10.60 -15.10
N THR A 749 12.66 11.08 -14.66
CA THR A 749 11.70 11.82 -15.50
C THR A 749 12.31 13.14 -16.00
N MET A 750 13.01 13.88 -15.14
CA MET A 750 13.71 15.11 -15.53
C MET A 750 14.85 14.86 -16.52
N LEU A 751 15.64 13.79 -16.33
CA LEU A 751 16.73 13.41 -17.24
C LEU A 751 16.20 13.06 -18.63
N THR A 752 15.10 12.30 -18.68
CA THR A 752 14.44 11.91 -19.93
C THR A 752 13.95 13.14 -20.69
N ALA A 753 13.30 14.08 -19.99
CA ALA A 753 12.79 15.31 -20.58
C ALA A 753 13.90 16.31 -20.99
N ALA A 754 15.09 16.23 -20.38
CA ALA A 754 16.20 17.13 -20.66
C ALA A 754 17.05 16.67 -21.86
N LYS A 755 16.70 15.55 -22.49
CA LYS A 755 17.39 15.02 -23.67
C LYS A 755 17.52 16.10 -24.75
N GLY A 756 18.74 16.34 -25.22
CA GLY A 756 19.05 17.38 -26.20
C GLY A 756 19.26 18.80 -25.64
N ASP A 757 19.11 19.04 -24.33
CA ASP A 757 19.37 20.34 -23.70
C ASP A 757 20.49 20.24 -22.63
N ALA A 758 21.71 20.56 -23.05
CA ALA A 758 22.90 20.43 -22.22
C ALA A 758 22.84 21.26 -20.91
N ARG A 759 22.20 22.45 -20.92
CA ARG A 759 22.12 23.30 -19.72
C ARG A 759 21.18 22.71 -18.68
N LYS A 760 20.02 22.20 -19.13
CA LYS A 760 19.07 21.51 -18.25
C LYS A 760 19.67 20.23 -17.68
N LEU A 761 20.36 19.44 -18.52
CA LEU A 761 21.05 18.23 -18.08
C LEU A 761 22.09 18.50 -17.00
N GLN A 762 22.89 19.55 -17.14
CA GLN A 762 23.85 19.95 -16.12
C GLN A 762 23.16 20.34 -14.81
N THR A 763 22.09 21.15 -14.88
CA THR A 763 21.34 21.58 -13.70
C THR A 763 20.70 20.38 -12.96
N VAL A 764 20.16 19.43 -13.71
CA VAL A 764 19.59 18.19 -13.17
C VAL A 764 20.69 17.33 -12.52
N LEU A 765 21.85 17.18 -13.17
CA LEU A 765 22.99 16.45 -12.62
C LEU A 765 23.45 17.05 -11.28
N GLU A 766 23.65 18.37 -11.22
CA GLU A 766 24.03 19.05 -9.98
C GLU A 766 22.99 18.84 -8.85
N SER A 767 21.71 18.85 -9.20
CA SER A 767 20.63 18.58 -8.24
C SER A 767 20.61 17.13 -7.74
N ILE A 768 20.83 16.14 -8.63
CA ILE A 768 20.94 14.73 -8.26
C ILE A 768 22.13 14.52 -7.31
N GLN A 769 23.29 15.06 -7.68
CA GLN A 769 24.52 14.94 -6.89
C GLN A 769 24.37 15.52 -5.49
N LYS A 770 23.59 16.60 -5.35
CA LYS A 770 23.35 17.28 -4.07
C LYS A 770 22.32 16.56 -3.19
N ASN A 771 21.19 16.12 -3.76
CA ASN A 771 20.01 15.73 -2.98
C ASN A 771 19.77 14.22 -2.87
N ILE A 772 20.33 13.39 -3.77
CA ILE A 772 20.20 11.93 -3.68
C ILE A 772 21.42 11.37 -2.97
N HIS A 773 21.20 10.66 -1.87
CA HIS A 773 22.28 10.12 -1.02
C HIS A 773 22.47 8.61 -1.14
N SER A 774 21.55 7.91 -1.79
CA SER A 774 21.62 6.46 -1.94
C SER A 774 22.41 6.05 -3.19
N SER A 775 23.51 5.33 -2.98
CA SER A 775 24.38 4.86 -4.08
C SER A 775 23.67 3.93 -5.07
N SER A 776 22.67 3.17 -4.64
CA SER A 776 21.86 2.30 -5.52
C SER A 776 20.94 3.12 -6.43
N HIS A 777 20.32 4.18 -5.91
CA HIS A 777 19.46 5.06 -6.70
C HIS A 777 20.27 5.91 -7.69
N ILE A 778 21.43 6.44 -7.29
CA ILE A 778 22.34 7.14 -8.23
C ILE A 778 22.80 6.19 -9.33
N PHE A 779 23.14 4.94 -9.00
CA PHE A 779 23.53 3.95 -10.00
C PHE A 779 22.37 3.62 -10.97
N LYS A 780 21.14 3.47 -10.46
CA LYS A 780 19.95 3.30 -11.30
C LYS A 780 19.77 4.48 -12.26
N LEU A 781 19.92 5.72 -11.77
CA LEU A 781 19.84 6.93 -12.61
C LEU A 781 20.94 6.98 -13.68
N ALA A 782 22.16 6.56 -13.33
CA ALA A 782 23.26 6.45 -14.30
C ALA A 782 22.90 5.45 -15.42
N GLN A 783 22.31 4.30 -15.05
CA GLN A 783 21.85 3.30 -16.00
C GLN A 783 20.69 3.77 -16.87
N ASP A 784 19.72 4.48 -16.30
CA ASP A 784 18.58 5.02 -17.04
C ASP A 784 19.04 6.10 -18.03
N ALA A 785 19.91 7.03 -17.61
CA ALA A 785 20.53 8.02 -18.50
C ALA A 785 21.29 7.37 -19.66
N PHE A 786 22.06 6.30 -19.38
CA PHE A 786 22.77 5.55 -20.41
C PHE A 786 21.81 4.93 -21.43
N LYS A 787 20.76 4.24 -20.96
CA LYS A 787 19.75 3.62 -21.83
C LYS A 787 19.08 4.65 -22.74
N ILE A 788 18.70 5.82 -22.20
CA ILE A 788 18.06 6.90 -22.96
C ILE A 788 19.02 7.47 -24.01
N ALA A 789 20.32 7.52 -23.71
CA ALA A 789 21.34 8.02 -24.61
C ALA A 789 21.64 7.05 -25.77
N THR A 790 21.50 5.73 -25.56
CA THR A 790 21.84 4.69 -26.54
C THR A 790 20.63 4.06 -27.25
N LEU A 791 19.47 4.73 -27.27
CA LEU A 791 18.26 4.22 -27.93
C LEU A 791 18.51 3.99 -29.44
N MET A 792 18.11 2.80 -29.92
CA MET A 792 18.54 2.19 -31.19
C MET A 792 18.20 2.99 -32.47
N ASP A 793 17.28 3.95 -32.40
CA ASP A 793 16.79 4.70 -33.56
C ASP A 793 17.48 6.07 -33.78
N SER A 794 18.45 6.44 -32.94
CA SER A 794 19.15 7.74 -33.02
C SER A 794 20.65 7.63 -32.69
N LEU A 795 21.47 8.54 -33.23
CA LEU A 795 22.88 8.68 -32.81
C LEU A 795 22.97 8.87 -31.28
N PRO A 796 23.99 8.31 -30.61
CA PRO A 796 24.11 8.41 -29.16
C PRO A 796 24.20 9.86 -28.69
N ASP A 797 23.39 10.23 -27.69
CA ASP A 797 23.47 11.56 -27.08
C ASP A 797 24.70 11.63 -26.16
N ILE A 798 25.80 12.17 -26.70
CA ILE A 798 27.08 12.31 -25.99
C ILE A 798 26.93 13.13 -24.71
N THR A 799 26.03 14.12 -24.66
CA THR A 799 25.85 14.94 -23.45
C THR A 799 25.22 14.12 -22.33
N LEU A 800 24.24 13.28 -22.67
CA LEU A 800 23.59 12.39 -21.70
C LEU A 800 24.49 11.23 -21.27
N LEU A 801 25.32 10.71 -22.18
CA LEU A 801 26.37 9.75 -21.84
C LEU A 801 27.39 10.32 -20.84
N LYS A 802 27.77 11.60 -21.00
CA LYS A 802 28.63 12.29 -20.02
C LYS A 802 27.95 12.40 -18.65
N VAL A 803 26.66 12.75 -18.60
CA VAL A 803 25.88 12.77 -17.35
C VAL A 803 25.85 11.39 -16.70
N SER A 804 25.59 10.34 -17.49
CA SER A 804 25.60 8.95 -17.03
C SER A 804 26.97 8.56 -16.44
N LEU A 805 28.06 8.92 -17.11
CA LEU A 805 29.41 8.68 -16.64
C LEU A 805 29.68 9.40 -15.31
N GLU A 806 29.34 10.69 -15.19
CA GLU A 806 29.54 11.47 -13.96
C GLU A 806 28.79 10.90 -12.75
N LEU A 807 27.53 10.48 -12.94
CA LEU A 807 26.77 9.78 -11.90
C LEU A 807 27.43 8.45 -11.52
N GLY A 808 27.88 7.68 -12.51
CA GLY A 808 28.62 6.44 -12.29
C GLY A 808 29.93 6.64 -11.52
N LEU A 809 30.66 7.72 -11.81
CA LEU A 809 31.88 8.10 -11.07
C LEU A 809 31.57 8.46 -9.61
N GLN A 810 30.49 9.19 -9.35
CA GLN A 810 30.04 9.47 -7.98
C GLN A 810 29.76 8.17 -7.21
N VAL A 811 29.07 7.20 -7.82
CA VAL A 811 28.82 5.88 -7.19
C VAL A 811 30.13 5.18 -6.85
N MET A 812 31.14 5.24 -7.73
CA MET A 812 32.45 4.62 -7.47
C MET A 812 33.13 5.24 -6.25
N ARG A 813 33.09 6.57 -6.13
CA ARG A 813 33.63 7.30 -4.95
C ARG A 813 32.89 6.93 -3.67
N MET A 814 31.57 6.88 -3.71
CA MET A 814 30.74 6.53 -2.54
C MET A 814 30.94 5.09 -2.08
N THR A 815 31.18 4.17 -3.02
CA THR A 815 31.27 2.74 -2.71
C THR A 815 32.69 2.23 -2.47
N LEU A 816 33.72 3.08 -2.59
CA LEU A 816 35.13 2.66 -2.51
C LEU A 816 35.50 2.11 -1.12
N SER A 817 34.97 2.69 -0.05
CA SER A 817 35.22 2.28 1.34
C SER A 817 34.16 1.34 1.92
N THR A 818 33.04 1.14 1.23
CA THR A 818 31.89 0.38 1.72
C THR A 818 31.83 -1.00 1.08
N LEU A 819 31.55 -2.05 1.85
CA LEU A 819 31.32 -3.39 1.33
C LEU A 819 30.00 -3.41 0.52
N ASN A 820 30.10 -3.40 -0.81
CA ASN A 820 28.97 -3.54 -1.72
C ASN A 820 29.17 -4.76 -2.61
N TRP A 821 28.30 -5.76 -2.45
CA TRP A 821 28.39 -7.04 -3.17
C TRP A 821 28.24 -6.89 -4.70
N ARG A 822 27.60 -5.82 -5.18
CA ARG A 822 27.45 -5.49 -6.61
C ARG A 822 28.58 -4.63 -7.17
N ARG A 823 29.55 -4.20 -6.36
CA ARG A 823 30.58 -3.23 -6.78
C ARG A 823 31.32 -3.67 -8.05
N ARG A 824 31.68 -4.94 -8.16
CA ARG A 824 32.37 -5.48 -9.36
C ARG A 824 31.55 -5.34 -10.64
N GLU A 825 30.22 -5.46 -10.57
CA GLU A 825 29.32 -5.24 -11.71
C GLU A 825 29.24 -3.74 -12.05
N MET A 826 29.16 -2.88 -11.04
CA MET A 826 29.15 -1.43 -11.22
C MET A 826 30.44 -0.93 -11.90
N VAL A 827 31.61 -1.47 -11.52
CA VAL A 827 32.89 -1.16 -12.17
C VAL A 827 32.88 -1.56 -13.65
N ARG A 828 32.44 -2.79 -13.97
CA ARG A 828 32.34 -3.25 -15.38
C ARG A 828 31.40 -2.39 -16.19
N TRP A 829 30.25 -2.03 -15.61
CA TRP A 829 29.29 -1.16 -16.25
C TRP A 829 29.87 0.24 -16.50
N LEU A 830 30.58 0.82 -15.52
CA LEU A 830 31.21 2.14 -15.68
C LEU A 830 32.23 2.15 -16.83
N VAL A 831 33.06 1.11 -16.95
CA VAL A 831 34.02 1.01 -18.06
C VAL A 831 33.30 0.90 -19.40
N THR A 832 32.17 0.18 -19.45
CA THR A 832 31.32 0.11 -20.64
C THR A 832 30.78 1.50 -21.00
N CYS A 833 30.26 2.25 -20.02
CA CYS A 833 29.78 3.62 -20.22
C CYS A 833 30.90 4.56 -20.72
N ALA A 834 32.07 4.52 -20.10
CA ALA A 834 33.23 5.30 -20.53
C ALA A 834 33.69 4.95 -21.96
N THR A 835 33.54 3.69 -22.38
CA THR A 835 33.82 3.25 -23.75
C THR A 835 32.86 3.90 -24.74
N GLU A 836 31.57 4.04 -24.42
CA GLU A 836 30.61 4.73 -25.30
C GLU A 836 30.81 6.26 -25.33
N VAL A 837 31.33 6.85 -24.24
CA VAL A 837 31.66 8.29 -24.20
C VAL A 837 32.88 8.62 -25.06
N GLY A 838 33.91 7.77 -25.05
CA GLY A 838 35.09 7.88 -25.91
C GLY A 838 36.44 7.73 -25.20
N VAL A 839 37.51 7.81 -25.98
CA VAL A 839 38.91 7.58 -25.55
C VAL A 839 39.34 8.43 -24.36
N PHE A 840 38.99 9.72 -24.37
CA PHE A 840 39.36 10.66 -23.29
C PHE A 840 38.73 10.28 -21.95
N ALA A 841 37.52 9.72 -21.95
CA ALA A 841 36.86 9.26 -20.72
C ALA A 841 37.59 8.05 -20.13
N LEU A 842 37.99 7.09 -20.98
CA LEU A 842 38.79 5.93 -20.56
C LEU A 842 40.14 6.35 -19.99
N ASP A 843 40.83 7.28 -20.64
CA ASP A 843 42.11 7.79 -20.13
C ASP A 843 41.94 8.52 -18.79
N SER A 844 40.90 9.35 -18.66
CA SER A 844 40.60 10.09 -17.43
C SER A 844 40.31 9.17 -16.22
N ILE A 845 39.52 8.09 -16.41
CA ILE A 845 39.26 7.14 -15.31
C ILE A 845 40.50 6.33 -14.93
N MET A 846 41.40 6.07 -15.89
CA MET A 846 42.67 5.38 -15.63
C MET A 846 43.65 6.30 -14.88
N GLN A 847 43.71 7.59 -15.22
CA GLN A 847 44.56 8.55 -14.49
C GLN A 847 44.08 8.79 -13.05
N ASN A 848 42.76 8.83 -12.83
CA ASN A 848 42.15 9.11 -11.52
C ASN A 848 41.78 7.86 -10.71
N TRP A 849 42.33 6.70 -11.08
CA TRP A 849 41.93 5.39 -10.56
C TRP A 849 41.95 5.28 -9.02
N PHE A 850 42.89 5.96 -8.37
CA PHE A 850 43.10 5.88 -6.91
C PHE A 850 41.92 6.43 -6.09
N THR A 851 41.06 7.25 -6.70
CA THR A 851 39.82 7.77 -6.07
C THR A 851 38.56 6.97 -6.42
N LEU A 852 38.66 6.05 -7.38
CA LEU A 852 37.51 5.38 -7.99
C LEU A 852 37.51 3.86 -7.75
N PHE A 853 38.68 3.23 -7.82
CA PHE A 853 38.84 1.78 -7.85
C PHE A 853 39.84 1.30 -6.81
N THR A 854 39.63 0.07 -6.34
CA THR A 854 40.69 -0.67 -5.65
C THR A 854 41.79 -1.07 -6.65
N PRO A 855 43.05 -1.29 -6.22
CA PRO A 855 44.13 -1.71 -7.12
C PRO A 855 43.79 -2.95 -7.95
N THR A 856 43.06 -3.90 -7.36
CA THR A 856 42.63 -5.13 -8.03
C THR A 856 41.55 -4.88 -9.07
N GLU A 857 40.57 -4.03 -8.78
CA GLU A 857 39.54 -3.62 -9.76
C GLU A 857 40.16 -2.88 -10.95
N ALA A 858 41.08 -1.94 -10.68
CA ALA A 858 41.75 -1.15 -11.71
C ALA A 858 42.58 -2.02 -12.66
N THR A 859 43.33 -2.99 -12.12
CA THR A 859 44.17 -3.90 -12.93
C THR A 859 43.36 -4.97 -13.63
N SER A 860 42.55 -5.73 -12.90
CA SER A 860 41.90 -6.93 -13.44
C SER A 860 40.68 -6.62 -14.30
N VAL A 861 39.97 -5.51 -14.03
CA VAL A 861 38.74 -5.15 -14.75
C VAL A 861 39.00 -3.99 -15.71
N VAL A 862 39.46 -2.83 -15.21
CA VAL A 862 39.57 -1.61 -16.02
C VAL A 862 40.64 -1.76 -17.11
N ALA A 863 41.89 -2.00 -16.72
CA ALA A 863 43.01 -2.09 -17.67
C ALA A 863 42.83 -3.25 -18.67
N THR A 864 42.41 -4.43 -18.21
CA THR A 864 42.12 -5.58 -19.07
C THR A 864 41.03 -5.29 -20.12
N THR A 865 39.96 -4.59 -19.72
CA THR A 865 38.86 -4.26 -20.64
C THR A 865 39.31 -3.23 -21.67
N VAL A 866 40.04 -2.19 -21.25
CA VAL A 866 40.57 -1.15 -22.15
C VAL A 866 41.51 -1.76 -23.20
N MET A 867 42.35 -2.72 -22.80
CA MET A 867 43.29 -3.40 -23.71
C MET A 867 42.65 -4.50 -24.58
N SER A 868 41.35 -4.76 -24.46
CA SER A 868 40.67 -5.83 -25.20
C SER A 868 40.40 -5.46 -26.66
N ASN A 869 40.42 -6.46 -27.56
CA ASN A 869 40.05 -6.27 -28.96
C ASN A 869 38.61 -5.75 -29.15
N SER A 870 37.71 -6.06 -28.21
CA SER A 870 36.33 -5.58 -28.26
C SER A 870 36.22 -4.06 -28.13
N THR A 871 37.07 -3.45 -27.29
CA THR A 871 37.12 -2.00 -27.07
C THR A 871 37.68 -1.29 -28.29
N ILE A 872 38.71 -1.86 -28.92
CA ILE A 872 39.33 -1.33 -30.15
C ILE A 872 38.30 -1.25 -31.28
N VAL A 873 37.53 -2.33 -31.47
CA VAL A 873 36.50 -2.40 -32.52
C VAL A 873 35.36 -1.41 -32.26
N ARG A 874 34.90 -1.29 -31.01
CA ARG A 874 33.79 -0.36 -30.67
C ARG A 874 34.17 1.11 -30.82
N LEU A 875 35.40 1.49 -30.46
CA LEU A 875 35.85 2.87 -30.50
C LEU A 875 36.43 3.29 -31.86
N HIS A 876 36.59 2.36 -32.81
CA HIS A 876 37.24 2.60 -34.09
C HIS A 876 38.60 3.30 -33.95
N LEU A 877 39.43 2.83 -33.01
CA LEU A 877 40.71 3.45 -32.68
C LEU A 877 41.70 3.36 -33.84
N ASP A 878 42.41 4.46 -34.08
CA ASP A 878 43.62 4.42 -34.89
C ASP A 878 44.81 3.80 -34.11
N CYS A 879 45.88 3.45 -34.82
CA CYS A 879 47.05 2.81 -34.22
C CYS A 879 47.71 3.67 -33.13
N HIS A 880 47.63 5.00 -33.25
CA HIS A 880 48.25 5.94 -32.32
C HIS A 880 47.46 6.06 -31.01
N GLN A 881 46.13 6.19 -31.10
CA GLN A 881 45.21 6.20 -29.96
C GLN A 881 45.23 4.86 -29.22
N GLN A 882 45.33 3.75 -29.95
CA GLN A 882 45.48 2.43 -29.36
C GLN A 882 46.77 2.32 -28.53
N GLU A 883 47.89 2.83 -29.05
CA GLU A 883 49.18 2.81 -28.33
C GLU A 883 49.16 3.71 -27.10
N ASN A 884 48.58 4.91 -27.19
CA ASN A 884 48.43 5.82 -26.05
C ASN A 884 47.58 5.21 -24.93
N LEU A 885 46.41 4.62 -25.24
CA LEU A 885 45.58 3.92 -24.27
C LEU A 885 46.29 2.72 -23.64
N ALA A 886 47.05 1.96 -24.44
CA ALA A 886 47.83 0.84 -23.94
C ALA A 886 48.94 1.30 -22.98
N ASN A 887 49.59 2.43 -23.27
CA ASN A 887 50.59 3.02 -22.37
C ASN A 887 49.94 3.45 -21.04
N SER A 888 48.80 4.16 -21.07
CA SER A 888 48.06 4.53 -19.86
C SER A 888 47.63 3.31 -19.03
N ALA A 889 47.16 2.24 -19.68
CA ALA A 889 46.77 0.99 -19.01
C ALA A 889 47.97 0.26 -18.37
N ARG A 890 49.15 0.27 -19.02
CA ARG A 890 50.39 -0.29 -18.43
C ARG A 890 50.86 0.53 -17.24
N THR A 891 50.88 1.87 -17.35
CA THR A 891 51.23 2.76 -16.24
C THR A 891 50.31 2.55 -15.04
N LEU A 892 48.99 2.47 -15.27
CA LEU A 892 48.00 2.14 -14.26
C LEU A 892 48.33 0.79 -13.58
N ALA A 893 48.62 -0.24 -14.38
CA ALA A 893 48.88 -1.57 -13.86
C ALA A 893 50.16 -1.64 -12.99
N LEU A 894 51.21 -0.93 -13.40
CA LEU A 894 52.45 -0.80 -12.62
C LEU A 894 52.20 -0.08 -11.30
N GLN A 895 51.46 1.03 -11.30
CA GLN A 895 51.12 1.76 -10.07
C GLN A 895 50.29 0.91 -9.09
N CYS A 896 49.35 0.12 -9.61
CA CYS A 896 48.56 -0.81 -8.80
C CYS A 896 49.43 -1.94 -8.22
N ALA A 897 50.34 -2.50 -9.02
CA ALA A 897 51.29 -3.51 -8.56
C ALA A 897 52.27 -2.98 -7.51
N MET A 898 52.66 -1.70 -7.56
CA MET A 898 53.46 -1.09 -6.49
C MET A 898 52.68 -0.97 -5.17
N LYS A 899 51.38 -0.67 -5.24
CA LYS A 899 50.54 -0.43 -4.05
C LYS A 899 50.05 -1.73 -3.40
N ASP A 900 49.66 -2.71 -4.20
CA ASP A 900 49.25 -4.05 -3.76
C ASP A 900 49.89 -5.14 -4.65
N PRO A 901 51.19 -5.42 -4.44
CA PRO A 901 51.92 -6.38 -5.25
C PRO A 901 51.29 -7.77 -5.23
N GLN A 902 50.72 -8.18 -4.09
CA GLN A 902 50.26 -9.56 -3.89
C GLN A 902 49.07 -9.92 -4.79
N ASN A 903 48.17 -8.97 -5.05
CA ASN A 903 46.98 -9.23 -5.86
C ASN A 903 47.08 -8.70 -7.30
N CYS A 904 47.97 -7.73 -7.57
CA CYS A 904 48.02 -7.02 -8.87
C CYS A 904 49.20 -7.43 -9.77
N ALA A 905 50.26 -8.03 -9.22
CA ALA A 905 51.49 -8.32 -9.95
C ALA A 905 51.30 -9.17 -11.21
N LEU A 906 50.54 -10.27 -11.13
CA LEU A 906 50.32 -11.16 -12.27
C LEU A 906 49.56 -10.47 -13.39
N SER A 907 48.54 -9.67 -13.05
CA SER A 907 47.79 -8.87 -14.03
C SER A 907 48.69 -7.82 -14.68
N ALA A 908 49.52 -7.11 -13.91
CA ALA A 908 50.46 -6.13 -14.44
C ALA A 908 51.48 -6.76 -15.42
N LEU A 909 52.04 -7.93 -15.07
CA LEU A 909 52.94 -8.69 -15.94
C LEU A 909 52.26 -9.13 -17.25
N THR A 910 50.99 -9.50 -17.17
CA THR A 910 50.22 -9.92 -18.36
C THR A 910 49.92 -8.74 -19.28
N LEU A 911 49.52 -7.58 -18.72
CA LEU A 911 49.21 -6.37 -19.49
C LEU A 911 50.47 -5.75 -20.12
N CYS A 912 51.64 -5.89 -19.49
CA CYS A 912 52.90 -5.34 -19.98
C CYS A 912 53.67 -6.27 -20.92
N GLU A 913 53.19 -7.48 -21.23
CA GLU A 913 53.94 -8.50 -21.97
C GLU A 913 54.50 -8.02 -23.32
N LYS A 914 53.80 -7.12 -24.01
CA LYS A 914 54.21 -6.59 -25.33
C LYS A 914 55.24 -5.45 -25.25
N ASP A 915 55.51 -4.92 -24.08
CA ASP A 915 56.41 -3.78 -23.86
C ASP A 915 57.52 -4.18 -22.91
N HIS A 916 58.74 -4.30 -23.44
CA HIS A 916 59.89 -4.79 -22.70
C HIS A 916 60.19 -3.93 -21.46
N ILE A 917 60.08 -2.60 -21.54
CA ILE A 917 60.45 -1.72 -20.42
C ILE A 917 59.43 -1.84 -19.28
N ALA A 918 58.14 -1.81 -19.62
CA ALA A 918 57.06 -1.98 -18.65
C ALA A 918 57.08 -3.38 -18.02
N PHE A 919 57.38 -4.43 -18.81
CA PHE A 919 57.48 -5.81 -18.33
C PHE A 919 58.64 -5.99 -17.34
N GLU A 920 59.83 -5.44 -17.63
CA GLU A 920 60.95 -5.45 -16.68
C GLU A 920 60.61 -4.73 -15.38
N THR A 921 59.95 -3.57 -15.49
CA THR A 921 59.54 -2.79 -14.32
C THR A 921 58.54 -3.57 -13.45
N ALA A 922 57.53 -4.19 -14.06
CA ALA A 922 56.59 -5.07 -13.37
C ALA A 922 57.31 -6.25 -12.69
N TYR A 923 58.27 -6.88 -13.37
CA TYR A 923 59.05 -7.98 -12.80
C TYR A 923 59.88 -7.54 -11.59
N GLN A 924 60.48 -6.34 -11.64
CA GLN A 924 61.22 -5.80 -10.49
C GLN A 924 60.31 -5.52 -9.29
N ILE A 925 59.11 -4.96 -9.51
CA ILE A 925 58.12 -4.77 -8.44
C ILE A 925 57.82 -6.11 -7.73
N VAL A 926 57.71 -7.21 -8.49
CA VAL A 926 57.49 -8.54 -7.90
C VAL A 926 58.70 -8.99 -7.08
N LEU A 927 59.93 -8.78 -7.56
CA LEU A 927 61.15 -9.14 -6.83
C LEU A 927 61.28 -8.36 -5.51
N ASP A 928 61.04 -7.06 -5.55
CA ASP A 928 61.08 -6.20 -4.36
C ASP A 928 60.00 -6.61 -3.36
N ALA A 929 58.79 -6.87 -3.83
CA ALA A 929 57.68 -7.32 -2.99
C ALA A 929 57.90 -8.74 -2.42
N ALA A 930 58.56 -9.62 -3.17
CA ALA A 930 58.97 -10.94 -2.71
C ALA A 930 59.98 -10.82 -1.56
N ALA A 931 60.85 -9.81 -1.55
CA ALA A 931 61.77 -9.56 -0.44
C ALA A 931 61.06 -9.06 0.83
N THR A 932 59.96 -8.31 0.68
CA THR A 932 59.19 -7.72 1.80
C THR A 932 58.09 -8.62 2.36
N GLY A 933 57.94 -9.87 1.88
CA GLY A 933 57.03 -10.87 2.46
C GLY A 933 55.76 -11.18 1.66
N MET A 934 55.77 -11.06 0.32
CA MET A 934 54.67 -11.55 -0.51
C MET A 934 54.37 -13.03 -0.25
N ASN A 935 53.09 -13.41 -0.21
CA ASN A 935 52.67 -14.79 0.00
C ASN A 935 53.28 -15.76 -1.05
N TYR A 936 53.85 -16.87 -0.57
CA TYR A 936 54.50 -17.89 -1.39
C TYR A 936 53.58 -18.46 -2.49
N THR A 937 52.26 -18.57 -2.24
CA THR A 937 51.30 -19.08 -3.24
C THR A 937 51.22 -18.19 -4.47
N GLN A 938 51.23 -16.87 -4.27
CA GLN A 938 51.21 -15.90 -5.35
C GLN A 938 52.55 -15.89 -6.09
N LEU A 939 53.67 -15.97 -5.37
CA LEU A 939 55.00 -16.06 -5.98
C LEU A 939 55.16 -17.30 -6.87
N PHE A 940 54.69 -18.47 -6.43
CA PHE A 940 54.70 -19.68 -7.26
C PHE A 940 53.81 -19.55 -8.50
N THR A 941 52.65 -18.90 -8.37
CA THR A 941 51.75 -18.64 -9.50
C THR A 941 52.43 -17.75 -10.55
N ILE A 942 53.09 -16.66 -10.10
CA ILE A 942 53.83 -15.75 -10.99
C ILE A 942 55.07 -16.44 -11.58
N ALA A 943 55.77 -17.27 -10.80
CA ALA A 943 56.92 -18.03 -11.29
C ALA A 943 56.52 -19.02 -12.39
N ARG A 944 55.40 -19.74 -12.24
CA ARG A 944 54.85 -20.60 -13.31
C ARG A 944 54.47 -19.81 -14.55
N TYR A 945 53.85 -18.65 -14.37
CA TYR A 945 53.55 -17.76 -15.48
C TYR A 945 54.83 -17.39 -16.26
N MET A 946 55.91 -17.05 -15.56
CA MET A 946 57.21 -16.72 -16.19
C MET A 946 57.83 -17.90 -16.96
N GLU A 947 57.72 -19.12 -16.43
CA GLU A 947 58.20 -20.32 -17.12
C GLU A 947 57.40 -20.57 -18.40
N HIS A 948 56.07 -20.52 -18.33
CA HIS A 948 55.19 -20.71 -19.48
C HIS A 948 55.42 -19.69 -20.60
N ARG A 949 55.86 -18.48 -20.27
CA ARG A 949 56.21 -17.42 -21.24
C ARG A 949 57.65 -17.52 -21.77
N GLY A 950 58.41 -18.54 -21.37
CA GLY A 950 59.77 -18.78 -21.88
C GLY A 950 60.89 -18.10 -21.10
N TYR A 951 60.66 -17.67 -19.85
CA TYR A 951 61.67 -17.04 -19.00
C TYR A 951 62.05 -17.92 -17.78
N PRO A 952 62.68 -19.10 -17.98
CA PRO A 952 62.88 -20.08 -16.91
C PRO A 952 63.85 -19.59 -15.82
N MET A 953 64.88 -18.81 -16.17
CA MET A 953 65.79 -18.21 -15.17
C MET A 953 65.10 -17.18 -14.26
N ARG A 954 64.08 -16.47 -14.78
CA ARG A 954 63.30 -15.49 -13.99
C ARG A 954 62.29 -16.19 -13.09
N ALA A 955 61.66 -17.24 -13.62
CA ALA A 955 60.81 -18.14 -12.85
C ALA A 955 61.56 -18.77 -11.68
N TYR A 956 62.78 -19.25 -11.92
CA TYR A 956 63.65 -19.84 -10.90
C TYR A 956 63.96 -18.88 -9.76
N LYS A 957 64.31 -17.62 -10.05
CA LYS A 957 64.55 -16.60 -9.02
C LYS A 957 63.33 -16.40 -8.12
N LEU A 958 62.13 -16.26 -8.71
CA LEU A 958 60.88 -16.10 -7.96
C LEU A 958 60.52 -17.35 -7.15
N ALA A 959 60.68 -18.55 -7.73
CA ALA A 959 60.44 -19.81 -7.03
C ALA A 959 61.38 -19.97 -5.83
N THR A 960 62.65 -19.58 -5.97
CA THR A 960 63.65 -19.59 -4.89
C THR A 960 63.25 -18.66 -3.74
N LEU A 961 62.74 -17.46 -4.05
CA LEU A 961 62.21 -16.53 -3.06
C LEU A 961 60.93 -17.08 -2.40
N ALA A 962 60.01 -17.68 -3.16
CA ALA A 962 58.82 -18.33 -2.63
C ALA A 962 59.15 -19.43 -1.63
N MET A 963 60.18 -20.24 -1.94
CA MET A 963 60.70 -21.30 -1.06
C MET A 963 61.23 -20.76 0.27
N THR A 964 61.73 -19.51 0.32
CA THR A 964 62.20 -18.91 1.58
C THR A 964 61.08 -18.54 2.54
N HIS A 965 59.88 -18.26 2.01
CA HIS A 965 58.68 -17.89 2.77
C HIS A 965 57.78 -19.10 3.08
N LEU A 966 58.05 -20.26 2.47
CA LEU A 966 57.31 -21.50 2.70
C LEU A 966 57.80 -22.23 3.96
N ASN A 967 56.87 -22.77 4.74
CA ASN A 967 57.18 -23.67 5.86
C ASN A 967 56.15 -24.82 5.92
N LEU A 968 56.55 -25.99 5.44
CA LEU A 968 55.80 -27.24 5.52
C LEU A 968 56.23 -28.02 6.75
N SER A 969 55.30 -28.17 7.68
CA SER A 969 55.51 -28.92 8.93
C SER A 969 55.49 -30.44 8.71
N TYR A 970 55.88 -31.21 9.74
CA TYR A 970 56.10 -32.66 9.65
C TYR A 970 54.85 -33.49 9.33
N ASN A 971 53.64 -32.97 9.56
CA ASN A 971 52.35 -33.67 9.37
C ASN A 971 51.53 -33.18 8.16
N GLN A 972 52.12 -32.44 7.23
CA GLN A 972 51.44 -31.82 6.09
C GLN A 972 51.79 -32.50 4.77
N ASP A 973 51.51 -33.80 4.64
CA ASP A 973 51.81 -34.63 3.46
C ASP A 973 50.82 -34.46 2.29
N THR A 974 49.73 -33.74 2.50
CA THR A 974 48.70 -33.40 1.50
C THR A 974 48.60 -31.90 1.20
N HIS A 975 49.57 -31.10 1.65
CA HIS A 975 49.53 -29.65 1.51
C HIS A 975 49.62 -29.22 0.03
N PRO A 976 48.79 -28.27 -0.45
CA PRO A 976 48.78 -27.85 -1.86
C PRO A 976 50.14 -27.38 -2.41
N ALA A 977 50.93 -26.70 -1.57
CA ALA A 977 52.27 -26.22 -1.91
C ALA A 977 53.29 -27.34 -2.25
N ILE A 978 53.02 -28.60 -1.93
CA ILE A 978 53.93 -29.71 -2.27
C ILE A 978 54.17 -29.78 -3.77
N ASN A 979 53.11 -29.61 -4.58
CA ASN A 979 53.24 -29.58 -6.04
C ASN A 979 54.09 -28.40 -6.53
N ASP A 980 54.03 -27.27 -5.83
CA ASP A 980 54.82 -26.08 -6.14
C ASP A 980 56.31 -26.30 -5.81
N VAL A 981 56.61 -26.94 -4.68
CA VAL A 981 57.98 -27.32 -4.31
C VAL A 981 58.56 -28.33 -5.30
N LEU A 982 57.80 -29.38 -5.63
CA LEU A 982 58.23 -30.41 -6.59
C LEU A 982 58.50 -29.80 -7.96
N TRP A 983 57.63 -28.89 -8.41
CA TRP A 983 57.82 -28.14 -9.64
C TRP A 983 59.06 -27.24 -9.58
N ALA A 984 59.28 -26.50 -8.49
CA ALA A 984 60.45 -25.63 -8.33
C ALA A 984 61.77 -26.42 -8.36
N CYS A 985 61.80 -27.60 -7.73
CA CYS A 985 62.94 -28.52 -7.81
C CYS A 985 63.16 -29.04 -9.24
N ALA A 986 62.09 -29.38 -9.97
CA ALA A 986 62.18 -29.83 -11.36
C ALA A 986 62.69 -28.72 -12.30
N LEU A 987 62.22 -27.48 -12.12
CA LEU A 987 62.71 -26.30 -12.84
C LEU A 987 64.19 -26.03 -12.52
N SER A 988 64.59 -26.14 -11.25
CA SER A 988 66.00 -25.97 -10.85
C SER A 988 66.90 -27.04 -11.49
N HIS A 989 66.40 -28.27 -11.58
CA HIS A 989 67.10 -29.38 -12.23
C HIS A 989 67.22 -29.19 -13.74
N SER A 990 66.21 -28.61 -14.41
CA SER A 990 66.25 -28.35 -15.86
C SER A 990 67.19 -27.21 -16.25
N LEU A 991 67.42 -26.24 -15.36
CA LEU A 991 68.35 -25.12 -15.56
C LEU A 991 69.82 -25.50 -15.37
N GLY A 992 70.13 -26.43 -14.46
CA GLY A 992 71.47 -26.97 -14.30
C GLY A 992 71.83 -27.37 -12.87
N LYS A 993 73.01 -27.99 -12.72
CA LYS A 993 73.49 -28.52 -11.43
C LYS A 993 73.74 -27.45 -10.38
N ASN A 994 74.19 -26.27 -10.79
CA ASN A 994 74.48 -25.15 -9.90
C ASN A 994 73.18 -24.61 -9.27
N GLU A 995 72.10 -24.57 -10.06
CA GLU A 995 70.84 -23.93 -9.68
C GLU A 995 70.05 -24.86 -8.76
N LEU A 996 70.11 -26.17 -9.02
CA LEU A 996 69.67 -27.20 -8.09
C LEU A 996 70.44 -27.14 -6.76
N ALA A 997 71.77 -26.94 -6.81
CA ALA A 997 72.59 -26.87 -5.60
C ALA A 997 72.24 -25.68 -4.70
N ALA A 998 71.82 -24.56 -5.27
CA ALA A 998 71.38 -23.39 -4.51
C ALA A 998 69.98 -23.54 -3.89
N VAL A 999 69.07 -24.31 -4.51
CA VAL A 999 67.69 -24.50 -4.00
C VAL A 999 67.60 -25.57 -2.91
N ILE A 1000 68.45 -26.60 -2.94
CA ILE A 1000 68.42 -27.70 -1.97
C ILE A 1000 68.49 -27.24 -0.49
N PRO A 1001 69.39 -26.31 -0.10
CA PRO A 1001 69.41 -25.78 1.27
C PRO A 1001 68.08 -25.11 1.68
N LEU A 1002 67.39 -24.47 0.74
CA LEU A 1002 66.10 -23.83 0.99
C LEU A 1002 64.98 -24.85 1.14
N VAL A 1003 64.98 -25.93 0.34
CA VAL A 1003 64.06 -27.07 0.48
C VAL A 1003 64.21 -27.71 1.86
N VAL A 1004 65.45 -27.97 2.28
CA VAL A 1004 65.75 -28.58 3.59
C VAL A 1004 65.26 -27.69 4.75
N LYS A 1005 65.34 -26.36 4.59
CA LYS A 1005 64.87 -25.40 5.58
C LYS A 1005 63.33 -25.29 5.61
N SER A 1006 62.70 -25.27 4.45
CA SER A 1006 61.27 -25.01 4.27
C SER A 1006 60.39 -26.26 4.43
N VAL A 1007 60.90 -27.46 4.18
CA VAL A 1007 60.13 -28.70 4.23
C VAL A 1007 60.64 -29.61 5.34
N LYS A 1008 59.77 -29.90 6.31
CA LYS A 1008 60.05 -30.82 7.42
C LYS A 1008 59.33 -32.15 7.29
N CYS A 1009 58.44 -32.29 6.29
CA CYS A 1009 57.70 -33.52 6.04
C CYS A 1009 58.60 -34.56 5.35
N ALA A 1010 58.83 -35.68 6.03
CA ALA A 1010 59.80 -36.70 5.61
C ALA A 1010 59.44 -37.38 4.28
N THR A 1011 58.16 -37.65 4.04
CA THR A 1011 57.67 -38.28 2.80
C THR A 1011 57.84 -37.36 1.59
N VAL A 1012 57.60 -36.05 1.77
CA VAL A 1012 57.78 -35.03 0.73
C VAL A 1012 59.26 -34.86 0.38
N LEU A 1013 60.14 -34.77 1.39
CA LEU A 1013 61.59 -34.72 1.17
C LEU A 1013 62.12 -35.97 0.45
N SER A 1014 61.60 -37.14 0.79
CA SER A 1014 61.95 -38.42 0.13
C SER A 1014 61.50 -38.45 -1.33
N ASP A 1015 60.31 -37.95 -1.66
CA ASP A 1015 59.85 -37.81 -3.05
C ASP A 1015 60.71 -36.81 -3.83
N ILE A 1016 61.01 -35.63 -3.26
CA ILE A 1016 61.91 -34.64 -3.87
C ILE A 1016 63.28 -35.27 -4.15
N LEU A 1017 63.86 -35.98 -3.18
CA LEU A 1017 65.15 -36.67 -3.32
C LEU A 1017 65.12 -37.69 -4.46
N ARG A 1018 64.08 -38.54 -4.53
CA ARG A 1018 63.92 -39.53 -5.61
C ARG A 1018 63.76 -38.88 -6.99
N ARG A 1019 63.08 -37.73 -7.08
CA ARG A 1019 62.93 -37.02 -8.35
C ARG A 1019 64.20 -36.30 -8.78
N CYS A 1020 65.00 -35.80 -7.84
CA CYS A 1020 66.28 -35.16 -8.14
C CYS A 1020 67.38 -36.16 -8.56
N THR A 1021 67.22 -37.46 -8.28
CA THR A 1021 68.14 -38.51 -8.74
C THR A 1021 67.81 -39.02 -10.13
N LEU A 1022 66.55 -38.87 -10.59
CA LEU A 1022 66.10 -39.25 -11.92
C LEU A 1022 66.38 -38.13 -12.94
N SER A 1023 66.97 -38.47 -14.09
CA SER A 1023 67.14 -37.52 -15.21
C SER A 1023 65.77 -37.15 -15.78
N THR A 1024 65.44 -35.85 -15.87
CA THR A 1024 64.12 -35.38 -16.31
C THR A 1024 63.79 -35.87 -17.74
N PRO A 1025 62.63 -36.51 -17.99
CA PRO A 1025 62.14 -36.73 -19.35
C PRO A 1025 61.46 -35.46 -19.86
N GLY A 1026 62.04 -34.78 -20.87
CA GLY A 1026 61.36 -33.65 -21.53
C GLY A 1026 62.21 -32.50 -22.11
N MET A 1027 63.52 -32.64 -22.32
CA MET A 1027 64.27 -31.62 -23.08
C MET A 1027 63.94 -31.70 -24.58
N VAL A 1028 63.15 -30.73 -25.07
CA VAL A 1028 63.20 -30.29 -26.47
C VAL A 1028 63.63 -28.83 -26.49
N ALA A 1029 64.92 -28.59 -26.65
CA ALA A 1029 65.46 -27.31 -27.14
C ALA A 1029 66.70 -27.62 -27.98
N LEU A 1030 66.67 -27.13 -29.22
CA LEU A 1030 67.64 -27.33 -30.28
C LEU A 1030 69.04 -26.81 -29.91
N HIS A 1031 70.06 -27.53 -30.38
CA HIS A 1031 71.48 -27.18 -30.47
C HIS A 1031 72.31 -27.15 -29.16
N SER A 1032 72.90 -28.30 -28.80
CA SER A 1032 74.38 -28.48 -28.82
C SER A 1032 74.76 -29.94 -28.48
N ARG A 1033 75.82 -30.45 -29.12
CA ARG A 1033 76.21 -31.88 -29.15
C ARG A 1033 76.92 -32.34 -27.86
N ARG A 1034 76.62 -33.60 -27.49
CA ARG A 1034 77.39 -34.56 -26.65
C ARG A 1034 77.57 -34.20 -25.15
N ASN A 1035 76.67 -34.75 -24.32
CA ASN A 1035 77.10 -35.57 -23.17
C ASN A 1035 75.96 -36.45 -22.64
N SER A 1036 76.20 -37.76 -22.64
CA SER A 1036 75.31 -38.82 -22.18
C SER A 1036 75.10 -38.76 -20.67
N GLY A 1037 73.87 -39.07 -20.22
CA GLY A 1037 73.42 -38.99 -18.83
C GLY A 1037 74.34 -39.69 -17.82
N LYS A 1038 74.82 -38.93 -16.85
CA LYS A 1038 75.35 -39.44 -15.58
C LYS A 1038 74.37 -39.06 -14.48
N LEU A 1039 73.75 -40.08 -13.89
CA LEU A 1039 72.97 -39.98 -12.64
C LEU A 1039 73.77 -39.16 -11.61
N MET A 1040 73.14 -38.20 -10.94
CA MET A 1040 73.81 -37.45 -9.88
C MET A 1040 74.09 -38.42 -8.72
N SER A 1041 75.35 -38.52 -8.30
CA SER A 1041 75.75 -39.35 -7.16
C SER A 1041 75.21 -38.74 -5.87
N LEU A 1042 74.42 -39.52 -5.10
CA LEU A 1042 73.84 -39.09 -3.82
C LEU A 1042 74.91 -38.76 -2.76
N ASP A 1043 76.14 -39.25 -2.94
CA ASP A 1043 77.25 -39.03 -2.01
C ASP A 1043 77.99 -37.70 -2.25
N LYS A 1044 77.59 -36.92 -3.26
CA LYS A 1044 78.19 -35.61 -3.57
C LYS A 1044 77.21 -34.47 -3.30
N ALA A 1045 77.74 -33.33 -2.86
CA ALA A 1045 76.97 -32.09 -2.75
C ALA A 1045 76.37 -31.74 -4.12
N PRO A 1046 75.10 -31.33 -4.20
CA PRO A 1046 74.20 -30.93 -3.11
C PRO A 1046 73.27 -32.03 -2.55
N LEU A 1047 73.17 -33.20 -3.19
CA LEU A 1047 72.16 -34.23 -2.85
C LEU A 1047 72.41 -34.92 -1.51
N ARG A 1048 73.67 -34.99 -1.08
CA ARG A 1048 74.02 -35.55 0.25
C ARG A 1048 73.32 -34.80 1.38
N GLN A 1049 73.26 -33.47 1.30
CA GLN A 1049 72.57 -32.63 2.29
C GLN A 1049 71.06 -32.90 2.34
N LEU A 1050 70.43 -33.10 1.19
CA LEU A 1050 69.01 -33.45 1.11
C LEU A 1050 68.75 -34.86 1.66
N LEU A 1051 69.62 -35.82 1.37
CA LEU A 1051 69.55 -37.19 1.90
C LEU A 1051 69.64 -37.19 3.44
N ASP A 1052 70.66 -36.52 4.00
CA ASP A 1052 70.85 -36.44 5.45
C ASP A 1052 69.67 -35.72 6.15
N ALA A 1053 69.15 -34.65 5.53
CA ALA A 1053 67.95 -33.96 6.03
C ALA A 1053 66.69 -34.82 5.96
N THR A 1054 66.52 -35.62 4.91
CA THR A 1054 65.38 -36.54 4.75
C THR A 1054 65.43 -37.63 5.81
N ILE A 1055 66.61 -38.20 6.07
CA ILE A 1055 66.86 -39.17 7.15
C ILE A 1055 66.49 -38.55 8.50
N GLY A 1056 67.00 -37.35 8.80
CA GLY A 1056 66.67 -36.61 10.02
C GLY A 1056 65.17 -36.29 10.16
N ALA A 1057 64.48 -35.94 9.07
CA ALA A 1057 63.04 -35.70 9.07
C ALA A 1057 62.24 -36.96 9.38
N TYR A 1058 62.63 -38.13 8.84
CA TYR A 1058 62.01 -39.41 9.21
C TYR A 1058 62.19 -39.72 10.69
N ILE A 1059 63.39 -39.50 11.26
CA ILE A 1059 63.66 -39.69 12.69
C ILE A 1059 62.74 -38.80 13.53
N ASN A 1060 62.73 -37.50 13.26
CA ASN A 1060 61.93 -36.53 14.02
C ASN A 1060 60.42 -36.79 13.92
N THR A 1061 59.93 -37.09 12.72
CA THR A 1061 58.50 -37.40 12.49
C THR A 1061 58.10 -38.69 13.19
N THR A 1062 58.99 -39.69 13.22
CA THR A 1062 58.75 -40.95 13.94
C THR A 1062 58.59 -40.71 15.43
N HIS A 1063 59.51 -39.97 16.05
CA HIS A 1063 59.41 -39.60 17.48
C HIS A 1063 58.12 -38.82 17.77
N SER A 1064 57.78 -37.84 16.91
CA SER A 1064 56.53 -37.07 17.04
C SER A 1064 55.29 -37.95 16.95
N ARG A 1065 55.13 -38.76 15.90
CA ARG A 1065 53.99 -39.70 15.74
C ARG A 1065 53.90 -40.67 16.92
N LEU A 1066 55.04 -41.16 17.42
CA LEU A 1066 55.10 -42.10 18.56
C LEU A 1066 54.68 -41.49 19.90
N THR A 1067 54.70 -40.17 20.10
CA THR A 1067 54.22 -39.58 21.36
C THR A 1067 52.71 -39.86 21.58
N HIS A 1068 51.88 -39.58 20.58
CA HIS A 1068 50.40 -39.67 20.69
C HIS A 1068 49.75 -40.80 19.87
N ILE A 1069 50.52 -41.75 19.32
CA ILE A 1069 49.97 -42.86 18.52
C ILE A 1069 48.98 -43.75 19.30
N SER A 1070 47.86 -44.08 18.65
CA SER A 1070 46.84 -45.01 19.14
C SER A 1070 46.87 -46.36 18.40
N PRO A 1071 46.31 -47.45 18.97
CA PRO A 1071 46.38 -48.78 18.36
C PRO A 1071 45.81 -48.90 16.94
N ARG A 1072 44.89 -48.02 16.55
CA ARG A 1072 44.29 -48.01 15.20
C ARG A 1072 45.27 -47.58 14.10
N HIS A 1073 46.31 -46.82 14.47
CA HIS A 1073 47.30 -46.28 13.51
C HIS A 1073 48.59 -47.11 13.46
N TYR A 1074 48.63 -48.29 14.11
CA TYR A 1074 49.84 -49.11 14.15
C TYR A 1074 50.24 -49.64 12.76
N SER A 1075 49.29 -50.08 11.93
CA SER A 1075 49.58 -50.54 10.57
C SER A 1075 50.19 -49.43 9.72
N GLU A 1076 49.56 -48.26 9.68
CA GLU A 1076 50.03 -47.07 8.94
C GLU A 1076 51.43 -46.62 9.40
N PHE A 1077 51.69 -46.65 10.72
CA PHE A 1077 53.00 -46.30 11.26
C PHE A 1077 54.10 -47.28 10.87
N ILE A 1078 53.79 -48.58 10.82
CA ILE A 1078 54.74 -49.60 10.38
C ILE A 1078 55.04 -49.43 8.88
N GLU A 1079 54.05 -49.09 8.06
CA GLU A 1079 54.26 -48.74 6.65
C GLU A 1079 55.11 -47.47 6.49
N PHE A 1080 54.89 -46.45 7.33
CA PHE A 1080 55.73 -45.25 7.38
C PHE A 1080 57.20 -45.59 7.68
N LEU A 1081 57.46 -46.49 8.64
CA LEU A 1081 58.82 -46.98 8.92
C LEU A 1081 59.40 -47.82 7.77
N SER A 1082 58.58 -48.56 7.02
CA SER A 1082 59.04 -49.25 5.80
C SER A 1082 59.56 -48.25 4.76
N LYS A 1083 58.84 -47.14 4.55
CA LYS A 1083 59.28 -46.05 3.65
C LYS A 1083 60.53 -45.32 4.17
N ALA A 1084 60.64 -45.16 5.49
CA ALA A 1084 61.84 -44.64 6.12
C ALA A 1084 63.05 -45.56 5.84
N ARG A 1085 62.90 -46.87 6.03
CA ARG A 1085 63.96 -47.86 5.73
C ARG A 1085 64.45 -47.77 4.29
N GLU A 1086 63.53 -47.70 3.32
CA GLU A 1086 63.90 -47.51 1.91
C GLU A 1086 64.74 -46.25 1.67
N THR A 1087 64.45 -45.17 2.38
CA THR A 1087 65.19 -43.90 2.25
C THR A 1087 66.57 -43.98 2.93
N PHE A 1088 66.68 -44.61 4.09
CA PHE A 1088 67.96 -44.82 4.76
C PHE A 1088 68.91 -45.64 3.88
N LEU A 1089 68.42 -46.69 3.21
CA LEU A 1089 69.23 -47.53 2.33
C LEU A 1089 69.85 -46.79 1.13
N LEU A 1090 69.42 -45.55 0.84
CA LEU A 1090 70.03 -44.70 -0.18
C LEU A 1090 71.39 -44.10 0.26
N ALA A 1091 71.71 -44.12 1.56
CA ALA A 1091 73.01 -43.70 2.09
C ALA A 1091 73.97 -44.90 2.21
N HIS A 1092 75.26 -44.69 1.92
CA HIS A 1092 76.29 -45.75 1.98
C HIS A 1092 76.38 -46.49 3.33
N ASP A 1093 76.07 -45.81 4.43
CA ASP A 1093 76.06 -46.31 5.81
C ASP A 1093 74.64 -46.46 6.41
N GLY A 1094 73.60 -46.25 5.60
CA GLY A 1094 72.23 -46.11 6.08
C GLY A 1094 71.60 -47.37 6.67
N HIS A 1095 72.06 -48.58 6.28
CA HIS A 1095 71.63 -49.83 6.92
C HIS A 1095 72.07 -49.88 8.40
N ILE A 1096 73.25 -49.33 8.74
CA ILE A 1096 73.76 -49.27 10.11
C ILE A 1096 72.98 -48.21 10.89
N GLN A 1097 72.78 -47.02 10.30
CA GLN A 1097 72.01 -45.94 10.93
C GLN A 1097 70.55 -46.34 11.23
N PHE A 1098 69.89 -47.07 10.32
CA PHE A 1098 68.51 -47.51 10.50
C PHE A 1098 68.38 -48.53 11.64
N THR A 1099 69.31 -49.50 11.75
CA THR A 1099 69.32 -50.47 12.84
C THR A 1099 69.48 -49.77 14.19
N GLN A 1100 70.44 -48.84 14.30
CA GLN A 1100 70.64 -48.03 15.51
C GLN A 1100 69.40 -47.20 15.88
N PHE A 1101 68.73 -46.63 14.87
CA PHE A 1101 67.50 -45.87 15.06
C PHE A 1101 66.36 -46.74 15.60
N ILE A 1102 66.14 -47.94 15.04
CA ILE A 1102 65.12 -48.89 15.51
C ILE A 1102 65.41 -49.34 16.94
N ASP A 1103 66.66 -49.63 17.28
CA ASP A 1103 67.03 -50.02 18.65
C ASP A 1103 66.83 -48.88 19.66
N ASN A 1104 67.09 -47.64 19.25
CA ASN A 1104 66.81 -46.46 20.06
C ASN A 1104 65.29 -46.27 20.30
N LEU A 1105 64.46 -46.45 19.26
CA LEU A 1105 62.99 -46.41 19.41
C LEU A 1105 62.47 -47.46 20.39
N LYS A 1106 63.00 -48.69 20.34
CA LYS A 1106 62.68 -49.76 21.29
C LYS A 1106 63.06 -49.38 22.72
N GLN A 1107 64.15 -48.63 22.90
CA GLN A 1107 64.64 -48.22 24.22
C GLN A 1107 63.84 -47.05 24.81
N ILE A 1108 63.49 -46.03 24.01
CA ILE A 1108 62.77 -44.83 24.48
C ILE A 1108 61.28 -45.12 24.71
N TYR A 1109 60.63 -45.93 23.87
CA TYR A 1109 59.17 -46.16 23.92
C TYR A 1109 58.77 -47.55 24.43
N LYS A 1110 59.52 -48.11 25.39
CA LYS A 1110 59.27 -49.44 26.01
C LYS A 1110 57.84 -49.64 26.54
N GLY A 1111 57.15 -48.56 26.90
CA GLY A 1111 55.75 -48.58 27.36
C GLY A 1111 54.72 -49.02 26.31
N LYS A 1112 55.03 -48.90 25.00
CA LYS A 1112 54.10 -49.24 23.90
C LYS A 1112 54.31 -50.68 23.39
N LYS A 1113 54.15 -51.68 24.28
CA LYS A 1113 54.52 -53.10 24.06
C LYS A 1113 53.99 -53.70 22.74
N LYS A 1114 52.70 -53.52 22.42
CA LYS A 1114 52.08 -54.11 21.21
C LYS A 1114 52.63 -53.52 19.90
N LEU A 1115 52.94 -52.22 19.87
CA LEU A 1115 53.55 -51.58 18.70
C LEU A 1115 55.01 -52.01 18.52
N MET A 1116 55.78 -52.07 19.61
CA MET A 1116 57.20 -52.49 19.55
C MET A 1116 57.36 -53.95 19.13
N MET A 1117 56.38 -54.81 19.45
CA MET A 1117 56.33 -56.19 18.91
C MET A 1117 56.22 -56.18 17.38
N LEU A 1118 55.31 -55.38 16.81
CA LEU A 1118 55.14 -55.26 15.36
C LEU A 1118 56.37 -54.65 14.67
N VAL A 1119 57.04 -53.67 15.29
CA VAL A 1119 58.30 -53.10 14.78
C VAL A 1119 59.40 -54.17 14.74
N ARG A 1120 59.51 -54.99 15.79
CA ARG A 1120 60.47 -56.10 15.87
C ARG A 1120 60.20 -57.16 14.81
N GLU A 1121 58.93 -57.55 14.65
CA GLU A 1121 58.52 -58.56 13.67
C GLU A 1121 58.87 -58.14 12.23
N ARG A 1122 58.69 -56.86 11.88
CA ARG A 1122 58.91 -56.38 10.50
C ARG A 1122 60.34 -55.93 10.20
N PHE A 1123 61.11 -55.45 11.17
CA PHE A 1123 62.41 -54.80 10.92
C PHE A 1123 63.61 -55.38 11.71
N GLY A 1124 63.40 -56.38 12.57
CA GLY A 1124 64.46 -57.05 13.34
C GLY A 1124 64.23 -57.09 14.85
#